data_AF-A0A0S8EQ49-F1
#
_entry.id   AF-A0A0S8EQ49-F1
#
_cell.length_a   1.000
_cell.length_b   1.000
_cell.length_c   1.000
_cell.angle_alpha   90.00
_cell.angle_beta   90.00
_cell.angle_gamma   90.00
#
_symmetry.space_group_name_H-M   'P 1'
#
loop_
_entity.id
_entity.type
_entity.pdbx_description
1 polymer ?
#
loop_
_entity_poly.entity_id
_entity_poly.type
_entity_poly.pdbx_seq_one_letter_code
_entity_poly.pdbx_strand_id
1 'polypeptide(L)'
;MRGFIGVLGLVLVTGALACSNSSEVSEYEAALRQASSCDDVLDAIQEDAITKVDLELKSFIEQDYYRGWGGPVAFDNFGEAASGGTGGAAPSADGDGADAPSGFSDTNRQVADVDEADIVKVGDEGRKLYVIRGNGFHEFDSWPAAETSKVADVEIEGDAIEMFVDGNRAVVFSSVWGIEELDDGSLCQGYGYGPEPGLLGDVDGYYYCGRSFVKTTIIDLSADPHEVVREIYVDGWYTSSRRHDSIVRAVVQSSMQRPATVPYLYDIVYNGQVYPESRDAEILLARAWAQQAKQAIRQTTLEQWVPVWGEKIDGEIQVQPHQCADFYSPTPGMTNYGLTQILGIDMQNGGAASIASILGQASHVYANAESLLLAQPDWTWFERDTNSDRTAVHRFAVSAGAERTPYQGSGFVPGVVNDQFSIDERDGVIRIATTRTTWNNQNGDGVAPDVWVPPTTDNLVSTLRLVGEGLDVVGQTPGLAEGERIFSARFLGDIGYIVTFRQVDPLFAIDLSDPENPKVLGELKIPGFSDYMHPLGDDHLLTIGRDIDENTQVDRGTALQIFDVSDPANPIASHKTVLGEGYSEANHNHKAFNFYAAEAPDAGLLAFPFVSYEGDFSSTLELWEVSAENGFNRRGAVDHSDLVINDCGTPYPVEDFYYYCGYQPQITRGVFIDEYIYSISYGGVRVHTVDDLTPVATATY
;
A
#
# COMPACT_ATOMS: atom_id res chain seq x y z
N MET A 1 -4.24 -92.03 10.72
CA MET A 1 -5.44 -91.17 10.95
C MET A 1 -5.93 -90.75 9.56
N ARG A 2 -7.19 -90.95 9.15
CA ARG A 2 -8.37 -90.09 9.42
C ARG A 2 -8.01 -88.59 9.35
N GLY A 3 -8.53 -87.74 8.44
CA GLY A 3 -9.36 -87.96 7.24
C GLY A 3 -10.55 -86.99 7.12
N PHE A 4 -10.97 -86.66 5.88
CA PHE A 4 -12.10 -85.77 5.48
C PHE A 4 -11.83 -84.25 5.71
N ILE A 5 -12.06 -83.33 4.75
CA ILE A 5 -13.32 -82.81 4.15
C ILE A 5 -14.18 -82.09 5.22
N GLY A 6 -14.67 -80.85 5.04
CA GLY A 6 -14.63 -79.91 3.89
C GLY A 6 -15.87 -78.96 3.92
N VAL A 7 -16.20 -78.30 2.79
CA VAL A 7 -17.46 -77.57 2.42
C VAL A 7 -17.33 -76.05 2.19
N LEU A 8 -17.97 -75.60 1.09
CA LEU A 8 -18.15 -74.20 0.67
C LEU A 8 -19.30 -73.51 1.42
N GLY A 9 -19.20 -72.19 1.59
CA GLY A 9 -20.31 -71.32 2.03
C GLY A 9 -20.42 -70.05 1.17
N LEU A 10 -20.88 -70.20 -0.08
CA LEU A 10 -21.11 -69.06 -0.98
C LEU A 10 -22.46 -68.40 -0.66
N VAL A 11 -22.47 -67.12 -0.31
CA VAL A 11 -23.68 -66.28 -0.28
C VAL A 11 -23.39 -65.00 -1.05
N LEU A 12 -24.03 -64.86 -2.20
CA LEU A 12 -24.11 -63.60 -2.95
C LEU A 12 -25.28 -62.78 -2.42
N VAL A 13 -25.00 -61.57 -1.95
CA VAL A 13 -26.00 -60.49 -1.87
C VAL A 13 -25.39 -59.27 -2.56
N THR A 14 -26.05 -58.82 -3.61
CA THR A 14 -25.67 -57.61 -4.36
C THR A 14 -26.10 -56.37 -3.58
N GLY A 15 -25.14 -55.61 -3.06
CA GLY A 15 -25.35 -54.24 -2.58
C GLY A 15 -24.56 -53.28 -3.46
N ALA A 16 -25.25 -52.38 -4.16
CA ALA A 16 -24.58 -51.29 -4.86
C ALA A 16 -24.13 -50.25 -3.83
N LEU A 17 -22.85 -50.24 -3.48
CA LEU A 17 -22.24 -49.09 -2.84
C LEU A 17 -22.07 -48.01 -3.90
N ALA A 18 -22.68 -46.85 -3.68
CA ALA A 18 -22.57 -45.73 -4.58
C ALA A 18 -21.10 -45.27 -4.67
N CYS A 19 -20.67 -44.89 -5.87
CA CYS A 19 -19.65 -43.87 -5.95
C CYS A 19 -20.26 -42.61 -5.32
N SER A 20 -19.77 -42.18 -4.16
CA SER A 20 -19.92 -40.79 -3.75
C SER A 20 -19.32 -39.94 -4.87
N ASN A 21 -20.06 -38.93 -5.32
CA ASN A 21 -19.56 -38.03 -6.37
C ASN A 21 -18.18 -37.48 -5.98
N SER A 22 -17.36 -37.22 -7.00
CA SER A 22 -16.17 -36.40 -6.85
C SER A 22 -16.51 -35.10 -6.10
N SER A 23 -15.69 -34.74 -5.12
CA SER A 23 -15.63 -33.36 -4.62
C SER A 23 -15.46 -32.43 -5.81
N GLU A 24 -16.33 -31.44 -5.92
CA GLU A 24 -16.35 -30.52 -7.05
C GLU A 24 -15.15 -29.55 -6.94
N VAL A 25 -14.30 -29.58 -7.97
CA VAL A 25 -13.36 -28.54 -8.41
C VAL A 25 -12.59 -27.81 -7.29
N SER A 26 -11.46 -28.39 -6.86
CA SER A 26 -10.40 -27.64 -6.19
C SER A 26 -9.39 -27.11 -7.23
N GLU A 27 -9.80 -26.15 -8.06
CA GLU A 27 -8.91 -25.65 -9.12
C GLU A 27 -8.05 -24.45 -8.70
N TYR A 28 -6.75 -24.70 -8.83
CA TYR A 28 -5.60 -23.83 -8.60
C TYR A 28 -5.31 -23.47 -7.13
N GLU A 29 -4.07 -23.76 -6.74
CA GLU A 29 -3.51 -23.48 -5.41
C GLU A 29 -2.97 -22.04 -5.35
N ALA A 30 -3.09 -21.39 -4.20
CA ALA A 30 -2.44 -20.10 -3.93
C ALA A 30 -0.92 -20.21 -3.72
N ALA A 31 -0.41 -21.44 -3.59
CA ALA A 31 0.99 -21.73 -3.29
C ALA A 31 1.92 -21.16 -4.37
N LEU A 32 3.04 -20.56 -3.92
CA LEU A 32 4.08 -20.06 -4.81
C LEU A 32 5.11 -21.17 -5.08
N ARG A 33 5.33 -21.51 -6.36
CA ARG A 33 6.45 -22.34 -6.81
C ARG A 33 7.74 -21.53 -6.76
N GLN A 34 8.62 -21.84 -5.81
CA GLN A 34 10.01 -21.36 -5.81
C GLN A 34 10.77 -21.99 -6.99
N ALA A 35 11.52 -21.19 -7.73
CA ALA A 35 12.41 -21.64 -8.80
C ALA A 35 13.72 -22.23 -8.25
N SER A 36 14.29 -23.23 -8.91
CA SER A 36 15.60 -23.82 -8.55
C SER A 36 16.74 -23.38 -9.48
N SER A 37 16.41 -22.82 -10.65
CA SER A 37 17.35 -22.32 -11.65
C SER A 37 16.78 -21.11 -12.40
N CYS A 38 17.62 -20.39 -13.15
CA CYS A 38 17.13 -19.31 -14.03
C CYS A 38 16.34 -19.82 -15.24
N ASP A 39 16.54 -21.08 -15.65
CA ASP A 39 15.72 -21.72 -16.69
C ASP A 39 14.29 -21.94 -16.15
N ASP A 40 14.14 -22.36 -14.88
CA ASP A 40 12.84 -22.53 -14.22
C ASP A 40 12.06 -21.19 -14.15
N VAL A 41 12.76 -20.06 -13.97
CA VAL A 41 12.16 -18.72 -13.96
C VAL A 41 11.66 -18.33 -15.35
N LEU A 42 12.49 -18.56 -16.38
CA LEU A 42 12.10 -18.28 -17.76
C LEU A 42 10.91 -19.15 -18.20
N ASP A 43 10.94 -20.45 -17.89
CA ASP A 43 9.80 -21.35 -18.13
C ASP A 43 8.55 -20.85 -17.40
N ALA A 44 8.64 -20.45 -16.12
CA ALA A 44 7.49 -19.94 -15.36
C ALA A 44 6.87 -18.67 -15.97
N ILE A 45 7.69 -17.70 -16.39
CA ILE A 45 7.23 -16.47 -17.04
C ILE A 45 6.64 -16.77 -18.43
N GLN A 46 7.24 -17.69 -19.19
CA GLN A 46 6.70 -18.11 -20.48
C GLN A 46 5.38 -18.89 -20.34
N GLU A 47 5.23 -19.77 -19.34
CA GLU A 47 3.99 -20.48 -19.00
C GLU A 47 2.85 -19.50 -18.65
N ASP A 48 3.15 -18.49 -17.83
CA ASP A 48 2.23 -17.42 -17.45
C ASP A 48 1.81 -16.55 -18.64
N ALA A 49 2.76 -16.02 -19.40
CA ALA A 49 2.48 -15.19 -20.58
C ALA A 49 1.73 -15.96 -21.68
N ILE A 50 2.01 -17.25 -21.88
CA ILE A 50 1.26 -18.11 -22.81
C ILE A 50 -0.20 -18.31 -22.35
N THR A 51 -0.41 -18.53 -21.05
CA THR A 51 -1.75 -18.63 -20.45
C THR A 51 -2.51 -17.32 -20.63
N LYS A 52 -1.88 -16.17 -20.34
CA LYS A 52 -2.48 -14.83 -20.53
C LYS A 52 -2.87 -14.57 -22.00
N VAL A 53 -2.09 -15.04 -22.97
CA VAL A 53 -2.44 -14.98 -24.41
C VAL A 53 -3.65 -15.87 -24.77
N ASP A 54 -3.84 -17.02 -24.12
CA ASP A 54 -5.07 -17.84 -24.29
C ASP A 54 -6.31 -17.17 -23.69
N LEU A 55 -6.17 -16.51 -22.54
CA LEU A 55 -7.28 -15.79 -21.88
C LEU A 55 -7.67 -14.52 -22.64
N GLU A 56 -6.68 -13.73 -23.10
CA GLU A 56 -6.87 -12.59 -23.99
C GLU A 56 -7.58 -13.02 -25.30
N LEU A 57 -7.20 -14.18 -25.87
CA LEU A 57 -7.88 -14.77 -27.02
C LEU A 57 -9.32 -15.19 -26.70
N LYS A 58 -9.57 -15.85 -25.57
CA LYS A 58 -10.90 -16.34 -25.14
C LYS A 58 -11.86 -15.18 -24.95
N SER A 59 -11.50 -14.22 -24.08
CA SER A 59 -12.28 -13.01 -23.80
C SER A 59 -12.57 -12.24 -25.09
N PHE A 60 -11.57 -12.08 -25.96
CA PHE A 60 -11.79 -11.47 -27.27
C PHE A 60 -12.83 -12.22 -28.09
N ILE A 61 -12.73 -13.55 -28.24
CA ILE A 61 -13.64 -14.36 -29.07
C ILE A 61 -15.09 -14.29 -28.56
N GLU A 62 -15.29 -14.47 -27.26
CA GLU A 62 -16.60 -14.62 -26.64
C GLU A 62 -17.41 -13.31 -26.60
N GLN A 63 -16.80 -12.19 -27.03
CA GLN A 63 -17.33 -10.82 -26.90
C GLN A 63 -17.65 -10.44 -25.45
N ASP A 64 -16.97 -11.08 -24.49
CA ASP A 64 -17.20 -10.91 -23.07
C ASP A 64 -16.47 -9.67 -22.51
N TYR A 65 -16.76 -8.54 -23.14
CA TYR A 65 -16.20 -7.22 -22.84
C TYR A 65 -16.62 -6.70 -21.45
N TYR A 66 -17.59 -7.38 -20.81
CA TYR A 66 -18.00 -7.12 -19.43
C TYR A 66 -17.29 -8.02 -18.39
N ARG A 67 -16.61 -9.10 -18.80
CA ARG A 67 -15.52 -9.72 -18.01
C ARG A 67 -14.16 -9.06 -18.27
N GLY A 68 -13.98 -8.45 -19.44
CA GLY A 68 -12.76 -7.69 -19.79
C GLY A 68 -12.48 -6.57 -18.79
N TRP A 69 -11.39 -6.74 -18.01
CA TRP A 69 -10.98 -5.83 -16.93
C TRP A 69 -11.98 -5.67 -15.77
N GLY A 70 -12.65 -6.78 -15.41
CA GLY A 70 -13.12 -7.01 -14.04
C GLY A 70 -11.96 -7.24 -13.07
N GLY A 71 -11.08 -6.25 -12.91
CA GLY A 71 -10.18 -6.19 -11.74
C GLY A 71 -10.96 -5.87 -10.45
N PRO A 72 -10.27 -5.66 -9.31
CA PRO A 72 -10.85 -4.82 -8.25
C PRO A 72 -11.37 -3.54 -8.93
N VAL A 73 -12.65 -3.20 -8.72
CA VAL A 73 -13.30 -2.08 -9.42
C VAL A 73 -12.47 -0.83 -9.20
N ALA A 74 -11.79 -0.41 -10.27
CA ALA A 74 -10.62 0.44 -10.16
C ALA A 74 -10.93 1.66 -9.31
N PHE A 75 -10.11 1.87 -8.27
CA PHE A 75 -10.15 3.07 -7.45
C PHE A 75 -10.00 4.26 -8.41
N ASP A 76 -10.94 5.21 -8.36
CA ASP A 76 -10.71 6.53 -8.96
C ASP A 76 -9.53 7.12 -8.18
N ASN A 77 -8.36 7.10 -8.80
CA ASN A 77 -7.12 7.58 -8.20
C ASN A 77 -7.18 9.11 -8.15
N PHE A 78 -7.82 9.65 -7.11
CA PHE A 78 -7.92 11.08 -6.86
C PHE A 78 -6.50 11.63 -6.70
N GLY A 79 -6.07 12.35 -7.75
CA GLY A 79 -4.68 12.31 -8.19
C GLY A 79 -3.67 12.89 -7.21
N GLU A 80 -2.48 12.29 -7.25
CA GLU A 80 -1.23 12.92 -6.82
C GLU A 80 -1.07 14.30 -7.47
N ALA A 81 -0.61 15.27 -6.67
CA ALA A 81 -0.16 16.58 -7.12
C ALA A 81 0.97 17.02 -6.18
N ALA A 82 2.16 17.31 -6.71
CA ALA A 82 3.39 17.42 -5.90
C ALA A 82 3.65 18.85 -5.37
N SER A 83 4.23 19.01 -4.16
CA SER A 83 5.42 19.82 -3.73
C SER A 83 5.73 21.31 -4.12
N GLY A 84 5.70 22.31 -3.18
CA GLY A 84 6.62 23.53 -3.20
C GLY A 84 6.15 25.17 -3.08
N GLY A 85 6.91 25.24 -1.85
CA GLY A 85 7.40 26.22 -0.77
C GLY A 85 8.53 27.21 -1.18
N THR A 86 8.68 28.46 -0.66
CA THR A 86 8.84 28.97 0.74
C THR A 86 8.15 30.37 1.01
N GLY A 87 8.37 31.19 2.08
CA GLY A 87 9.28 31.14 3.27
C GLY A 87 9.32 32.43 4.16
N GLY A 88 9.79 32.30 5.42
CA GLY A 88 10.12 33.35 6.45
C GLY A 88 8.94 34.10 7.14
N ALA A 89 9.05 34.90 8.23
CA ALA A 89 10.02 35.16 9.35
C ALA A 89 9.51 36.43 10.14
N ALA A 90 9.77 36.84 11.41
CA ALA A 90 10.38 36.45 12.72
C ALA A 90 9.96 37.60 13.75
N PRO A 91 10.51 37.90 14.97
CA PRO A 91 11.45 37.28 15.97
C PRO A 91 10.82 37.26 17.42
N SER A 92 11.52 37.37 18.58
CA SER A 92 12.45 36.45 19.30
C SER A 92 12.60 36.82 20.80
N ALA A 93 12.89 35.86 21.71
CA ALA A 93 13.36 36.07 23.10
C ALA A 93 14.07 34.83 23.71
N ASP A 94 15.08 35.03 24.58
CA ASP A 94 15.87 33.98 25.28
C ASP A 94 15.21 33.52 26.61
N GLY A 95 15.52 32.37 27.24
CA GLY A 95 16.45 31.27 26.92
C GLY A 95 17.16 30.69 28.17
N ASP A 96 17.15 29.36 28.37
CA ASP A 96 17.99 28.57 29.30
C ASP A 96 17.88 27.06 28.91
N GLY A 97 18.78 26.14 29.30
CA GLY A 97 18.65 24.73 28.84
C GLY A 97 19.69 23.68 29.28
N ALA A 98 19.91 22.69 28.39
CA ALA A 98 20.93 21.62 28.43
C ALA A 98 20.67 20.32 29.24
N ASP A 99 19.44 19.78 29.21
CA ASP A 99 19.20 18.32 29.31
C ASP A 99 18.75 17.76 27.93
N ALA A 100 18.26 16.52 27.84
CA ALA A 100 17.51 16.00 26.68
C ALA A 100 16.01 16.39 26.79
N PRO A 101 15.25 16.47 25.68
CA PRO A 101 13.80 16.57 25.78
C PRO A 101 13.21 15.33 26.48
N SER A 102 12.13 15.52 27.24
CA SER A 102 11.56 14.47 28.09
C SER A 102 10.92 13.29 27.32
N GLY A 103 10.56 13.52 26.06
CA GLY A 103 9.99 12.54 25.14
C GLY A 103 9.71 13.15 23.77
N PHE A 104 9.29 12.34 22.79
CA PHE A 104 8.90 12.78 21.45
C PHE A 104 7.93 11.79 20.81
N SER A 105 7.16 12.24 19.82
CA SER A 105 6.34 11.38 18.97
C SER A 105 7.16 10.74 17.86
N ASP A 106 7.02 9.43 17.68
CA ASP A 106 7.49 8.69 16.51
C ASP A 106 6.46 8.79 15.35
N THR A 107 6.78 8.23 14.18
CA THR A 107 5.81 7.95 13.12
C THR A 107 4.63 7.16 13.68
N ASN A 108 3.39 7.48 13.28
CA ASN A 108 2.23 6.64 13.57
C ASN A 108 2.34 5.34 12.76
N ARG A 109 2.35 4.18 13.43
CA ARG A 109 2.70 2.88 12.84
C ARG A 109 1.56 1.88 12.94
N GLN A 110 1.49 0.99 11.94
CA GLN A 110 0.49 -0.08 11.83
C GLN A 110 0.61 -1.09 12.98
N VAL A 111 1.85 -1.49 13.31
CA VAL A 111 2.20 -2.45 14.36
C VAL A 111 3.27 -1.84 15.26
N ALA A 112 3.04 -1.84 16.57
CA ALA A 112 3.86 -1.09 17.54
C ALA A 112 5.34 -1.51 17.60
N ASP A 113 5.66 -2.76 17.24
CA ASP A 113 7.01 -3.32 17.28
C ASP A 113 7.72 -3.37 15.90
N VAL A 114 7.13 -2.77 14.85
CA VAL A 114 7.75 -2.67 13.52
C VAL A 114 7.85 -1.21 13.12
N ASP A 115 9.02 -0.77 12.66
CA ASP A 115 9.24 0.60 12.18
C ASP A 115 8.81 0.75 10.71
N GLU A 116 8.29 1.92 10.35
CA GLU A 116 7.85 2.30 9.00
C GLU A 116 8.64 3.53 8.54
N ALA A 117 9.05 3.55 7.27
CA ALA A 117 9.69 4.73 6.72
C ALA A 117 8.71 5.92 6.68
N ASP A 118 9.21 7.15 6.78
CA ASP A 118 8.38 8.36 6.70
C ASP A 118 9.19 9.55 6.16
N ILE A 119 8.53 10.64 5.81
CA ILE A 119 9.16 11.88 5.29
C ILE A 119 9.78 12.77 6.38
N VAL A 120 9.59 12.41 7.65
CA VAL A 120 10.19 13.04 8.83
C VAL A 120 10.54 11.95 9.84
N LYS A 121 11.72 12.03 10.48
CA LYS A 121 12.14 11.13 11.56
C LYS A 121 12.84 11.92 12.67
N VAL A 122 12.68 11.46 13.92
CA VAL A 122 13.36 12.02 15.10
C VAL A 122 14.54 11.11 15.48
N GLY A 123 15.66 11.69 15.89
CA GLY A 123 16.83 10.95 16.37
C GLY A 123 17.59 11.66 17.49
N ASP A 124 18.69 11.03 17.93
CA ASP A 124 19.53 11.48 19.06
C ASP A 124 18.71 11.91 20.29
N GLU A 125 17.83 11.02 20.76
CA GLU A 125 16.94 11.26 21.92
C GLU A 125 16.10 12.55 21.80
N GLY A 126 15.69 12.94 20.59
CA GLY A 126 14.88 14.14 20.32
C GLY A 126 15.68 15.40 19.98
N ARG A 127 17.02 15.30 19.95
CA ARG A 127 17.92 16.43 19.62
C ARG A 127 18.03 16.70 18.13
N LYS A 128 17.73 15.71 17.28
CA LYS A 128 17.78 15.81 15.82
C LYS A 128 16.43 15.55 15.18
N LEU A 129 16.06 16.39 14.22
CA LEU A 129 14.92 16.19 13.34
C LEU A 129 15.43 16.06 11.90
N TYR A 130 15.16 14.92 11.29
CA TYR A 130 15.49 14.64 9.89
C TYR A 130 14.24 14.84 9.03
N VAL A 131 14.38 15.51 7.90
CA VAL A 131 13.27 15.81 6.97
C VAL A 131 13.74 15.59 5.54
N ILE A 132 12.93 14.90 4.71
CA ILE A 132 13.15 14.87 3.25
C ILE A 132 12.12 15.75 2.52
N ARG A 133 12.58 16.53 1.53
CA ARG A 133 11.73 17.35 0.64
C ARG A 133 12.35 17.46 -0.74
N GLY A 134 11.56 17.18 -1.78
CA GLY A 134 12.07 17.15 -3.16
C GLY A 134 13.25 16.18 -3.25
N ASN A 135 14.42 16.69 -3.67
CA ASN A 135 15.67 15.94 -3.72
C ASN A 135 16.60 16.17 -2.50
N GLY A 136 16.13 16.81 -1.43
CA GLY A 136 16.94 17.10 -0.24
C GLY A 136 16.67 16.16 0.94
N PHE A 137 17.74 15.66 1.59
CA PHE A 137 17.74 15.12 2.95
C PHE A 137 18.35 16.17 3.90
N HIS A 138 17.56 16.65 4.83
CA HIS A 138 17.90 17.76 5.71
C HIS A 138 17.97 17.29 7.17
N GLU A 139 19.03 17.66 7.89
CA GLU A 139 19.12 17.53 9.34
C GLU A 139 18.92 18.90 10.00
N PHE A 140 18.06 18.95 11.02
CA PHE A 140 17.90 20.09 11.91
C PHE A 140 18.35 19.70 13.33
N ASP A 141 19.05 20.60 14.01
CA ASP A 141 19.04 20.60 15.48
C ASP A 141 17.60 20.92 15.91
N SER A 142 17.02 20.09 16.78
CA SER A 142 15.66 20.25 17.34
C SER A 142 15.67 20.40 18.86
N TRP A 143 16.84 20.56 19.49
CA TRP A 143 16.94 20.84 20.93
C TRP A 143 18.20 21.61 21.31
N PRO A 144 18.11 22.74 22.05
CA PRO A 144 16.89 23.35 22.59
C PRO A 144 15.95 23.90 21.50
N ALA A 145 14.64 23.83 21.73
CA ALA A 145 13.63 24.16 20.73
C ALA A 145 13.76 25.59 20.13
N ALA A 146 14.20 26.56 20.94
CA ALA A 146 14.45 27.94 20.52
C ALA A 146 15.68 28.12 19.61
N GLU A 147 16.57 27.13 19.53
CA GLU A 147 17.79 27.12 18.70
C GLU A 147 17.61 26.30 17.41
N THR A 148 16.39 25.81 17.13
CA THR A 148 16.06 24.96 15.98
C THR A 148 16.55 25.56 14.66
N SER A 149 17.43 24.85 13.97
CA SER A 149 18.09 25.32 12.76
C SER A 149 18.61 24.16 11.90
N LYS A 150 18.66 24.35 10.57
CA LYS A 150 19.21 23.36 9.63
C LYS A 150 20.73 23.30 9.78
N VAL A 151 21.27 22.11 10.00
CA VAL A 151 22.69 21.87 10.27
C VAL A 151 23.38 21.00 9.22
N ALA A 152 22.65 20.09 8.55
CA ALA A 152 23.15 19.33 7.42
C ALA A 152 22.14 19.30 6.27
N ASP A 153 22.68 19.08 5.06
CA ASP A 153 21.94 19.07 3.80
C ASP A 153 22.64 18.11 2.83
N VAL A 154 21.94 17.06 2.39
CA VAL A 154 22.46 16.03 1.50
C VAL A 154 21.54 15.93 0.29
N GLU A 155 22.10 16.16 -0.89
CA GLU A 155 21.39 15.98 -2.15
C GLU A 155 21.20 14.49 -2.45
N ILE A 156 19.94 14.07 -2.56
CA ILE A 156 19.49 12.76 -2.97
C ILE A 156 19.24 12.80 -4.49
N GLU A 157 19.46 11.70 -5.17
CA GLU A 157 19.19 11.60 -6.61
C GLU A 157 17.70 11.32 -6.83
N GLY A 158 17.05 12.11 -7.70
CA GLY A 158 15.61 12.04 -7.96
C GLY A 158 14.75 12.51 -6.77
N ASP A 159 13.47 12.15 -6.80
CA ASP A 159 12.50 12.58 -5.80
C ASP A 159 12.52 11.66 -4.57
N ALA A 160 12.80 12.20 -3.39
CA ALA A 160 12.84 11.45 -2.14
C ALA A 160 11.43 11.11 -1.65
N ILE A 161 11.20 9.82 -1.37
CA ILE A 161 9.88 9.24 -1.10
C ILE A 161 9.65 9.09 0.42
N GLU A 162 10.43 8.26 1.09
CA GLU A 162 10.35 7.99 2.54
C GLU A 162 11.73 7.58 3.08
N MET A 163 11.96 7.69 4.39
CA MET A 163 13.22 7.29 5.02
C MET A 163 13.07 6.59 6.39
N PHE A 164 14.07 5.76 6.72
CA PHE A 164 14.37 5.29 8.07
C PHE A 164 15.56 6.04 8.66
N VAL A 165 15.59 6.19 9.99
CA VAL A 165 16.76 6.64 10.75
C VAL A 165 16.95 5.71 11.96
N ASP A 166 18.17 5.22 12.18
CA ASP A 166 18.54 4.34 13.29
C ASP A 166 19.97 4.62 13.75
N GLY A 167 20.13 5.23 14.93
CA GLY A 167 21.43 5.66 15.43
C GLY A 167 22.15 6.57 14.43
N ASN A 168 23.32 6.12 13.95
CA ASN A 168 24.16 6.89 13.01
C ASN A 168 23.86 6.55 11.53
N ARG A 169 22.69 6.01 11.19
CA ARG A 169 22.33 5.60 9.83
C ARG A 169 20.98 6.14 9.41
N ALA A 170 20.91 6.70 8.21
CA ALA A 170 19.66 6.86 7.47
C ALA A 170 19.61 5.92 6.26
N VAL A 171 18.39 5.51 5.89
CA VAL A 171 18.09 4.85 4.61
C VAL A 171 16.98 5.65 3.95
N VAL A 172 17.28 6.29 2.82
CA VAL A 172 16.34 7.11 2.04
C VAL A 172 15.98 6.38 0.75
N PHE A 173 14.67 6.27 0.47
CA PHE A 173 14.18 5.82 -0.82
C PHE A 173 13.90 7.02 -1.73
N SER A 174 14.27 6.94 -3.00
CA SER A 174 13.88 7.91 -4.03
C SER A 174 13.47 7.24 -5.34
N SER A 175 12.66 7.92 -6.15
CA SER A 175 12.39 7.53 -7.53
C SER A 175 13.37 8.21 -8.47
N VAL A 176 14.06 7.42 -9.29
CA VAL A 176 15.02 7.91 -10.31
C VAL A 176 14.72 7.32 -11.69
N TRP A 177 15.22 7.99 -12.72
CA TRP A 177 14.99 7.71 -14.13
C TRP A 177 16.28 7.94 -14.93
N GLY A 178 16.33 7.52 -16.19
CA GLY A 178 17.45 7.86 -17.10
C GLY A 178 18.80 7.19 -16.82
N ILE A 179 18.83 6.13 -16.00
CA ILE A 179 20.07 5.44 -15.60
C ILE A 179 20.66 4.64 -16.78
N GLU A 180 21.57 5.24 -17.57
CA GLU A 180 22.15 4.65 -18.79
C GLU A 180 22.82 3.28 -18.57
N GLU A 181 23.35 3.00 -17.37
CA GLU A 181 23.95 1.70 -17.04
C GLU A 181 22.93 0.58 -16.83
N LEU A 182 21.66 0.90 -16.56
CA LEU A 182 20.59 -0.06 -16.23
C LEU A 182 19.42 -0.06 -17.24
N ASP A 183 19.26 0.99 -18.04
CA ASP A 183 18.27 1.07 -19.11
C ASP A 183 18.90 1.51 -20.44
N ASP A 184 18.89 0.60 -21.43
CA ASP A 184 19.38 0.86 -22.79
C ASP A 184 18.38 1.65 -23.67
N GLY A 185 17.24 2.07 -23.09
CA GLY A 185 16.18 2.79 -23.78
C GLY A 185 15.36 1.90 -24.73
N SER A 186 15.51 0.57 -24.67
CA SER A 186 14.76 -0.37 -25.52
C SER A 186 13.24 -0.25 -25.40
N LEU A 187 12.76 0.19 -24.23
CA LEU A 187 11.34 0.44 -23.95
C LEU A 187 10.75 1.61 -24.76
N CYS A 188 11.54 2.59 -25.15
CA CYS A 188 11.09 3.74 -25.94
C CYS A 188 10.77 3.42 -27.42
N GLN A 189 11.16 2.23 -27.92
CA GLN A 189 10.84 1.72 -29.28
C GLN A 189 11.11 2.69 -30.46
N GLY A 190 12.01 3.67 -30.29
CA GLY A 190 12.35 4.66 -31.33
C GLY A 190 11.57 5.98 -31.26
N TYR A 191 10.70 6.17 -30.27
CA TYR A 191 10.45 7.52 -29.75
C TYR A 191 11.74 8.03 -29.11
N GLY A 192 12.05 9.32 -29.31
CA GLY A 192 13.26 9.92 -28.77
C GLY A 192 13.21 10.02 -27.25
N TYR A 193 14.37 9.91 -26.60
CA TYR A 193 14.53 10.25 -25.18
C TYR A 193 13.89 11.63 -24.92
N GLY A 194 12.86 11.67 -24.08
CA GLY A 194 12.39 12.93 -23.52
C GLY A 194 13.47 13.50 -22.59
N PRO A 195 13.55 14.83 -22.44
CA PRO A 195 14.30 15.39 -21.31
C PRO A 195 13.68 14.89 -19.99
N GLU A 196 14.47 14.91 -18.92
CA GLU A 196 13.99 14.61 -17.57
C GLU A 196 12.73 15.44 -17.22
N PRO A 197 11.73 14.85 -16.55
CA PRO A 197 10.59 15.60 -16.01
C PRO A 197 11.02 16.44 -14.80
N GLY A 198 11.78 17.51 -15.06
CA GLY A 198 12.33 18.41 -14.05
C GLY A 198 13.00 19.69 -14.55
N LEU A 199 13.37 19.80 -15.84
CA LEU A 199 14.17 20.93 -16.34
C LEU A 199 13.46 21.89 -17.32
N LEU A 200 12.23 21.61 -17.75
CA LEU A 200 11.47 22.48 -18.66
C LEU A 200 9.97 22.50 -18.34
N GLY A 201 9.51 23.58 -17.69
CA GLY A 201 8.12 24.02 -17.84
C GLY A 201 7.81 24.43 -19.28
N ASP A 202 6.54 24.32 -19.69
CA ASP A 202 6.05 24.62 -21.05
C ASP A 202 6.67 23.79 -22.19
N VAL A 203 6.64 22.45 -22.09
CA VAL A 203 6.72 21.57 -23.28
C VAL A 203 5.61 20.51 -23.28
N ASP A 204 4.61 20.72 -24.15
CA ASP A 204 3.56 19.73 -24.46
C ASP A 204 4.16 18.35 -24.85
N GLY A 205 3.79 17.31 -24.11
CA GLY A 205 3.69 15.95 -24.65
C GLY A 205 4.93 15.06 -24.68
N TYR A 206 5.98 15.31 -23.89
CA TYR A 206 7.04 14.31 -23.68
C TYR A 206 6.65 13.29 -22.60
N TYR A 207 6.20 12.11 -23.04
CA TYR A 207 6.00 10.94 -22.18
C TYR A 207 7.36 10.26 -21.94
N TYR A 208 7.84 10.19 -20.70
CA TYR A 208 9.03 9.41 -20.38
C TYR A 208 8.75 7.91 -20.60
N CYS A 209 9.62 7.25 -21.35
CA CYS A 209 9.39 5.90 -21.89
C CYS A 209 10.46 4.87 -21.50
N GLY A 210 11.41 5.25 -20.64
CA GLY A 210 12.40 4.34 -20.05
C GLY A 210 11.87 3.67 -18.78
N ARG A 211 12.77 2.98 -18.06
CA ARG A 211 12.51 2.40 -16.74
C ARG A 211 12.47 3.49 -15.66
N SER A 212 11.65 3.29 -14.63
CA SER A 212 11.79 3.96 -13.34
C SER A 212 12.54 3.03 -12.40
N PHE A 213 13.30 3.57 -11.45
CA PHE A 213 13.98 2.78 -10.43
C PHE A 213 13.67 3.34 -9.05
N VAL A 214 13.46 2.45 -8.08
CA VAL A 214 13.60 2.79 -6.67
C VAL A 214 15.08 2.78 -6.34
N LYS A 215 15.64 3.96 -6.09
CA LYS A 215 16.96 4.11 -5.50
C LYS A 215 16.84 3.99 -3.98
N THR A 216 17.74 3.23 -3.36
CA THR A 216 17.92 3.17 -1.91
C THR A 216 19.30 3.71 -1.56
N THR A 217 19.33 4.81 -0.81
CA THR A 217 20.55 5.54 -0.42
C THR A 217 20.79 5.36 1.08
N ILE A 218 21.94 4.80 1.47
CA ILE A 218 22.34 4.66 2.87
C ILE A 218 23.34 5.75 3.23
N ILE A 219 23.09 6.47 4.32
CA ILE A 219 23.88 7.64 4.75
C ILE A 219 24.49 7.37 6.14
N ASP A 220 25.78 7.67 6.31
CA ASP A 220 26.44 7.75 7.61
C ASP A 220 26.24 9.13 8.23
N LEU A 221 25.42 9.18 9.29
CA LEU A 221 25.05 10.40 10.02
C LEU A 221 26.13 10.82 11.05
N SER A 222 27.23 10.06 11.16
CA SER A 222 28.37 10.40 12.03
C SER A 222 29.59 10.95 11.29
N ALA A 223 29.48 11.14 9.98
CA ALA A 223 30.40 11.93 9.18
C ALA A 223 29.99 13.42 9.16
N ASP A 224 30.98 14.31 9.04
CA ASP A 224 30.82 15.76 8.87
C ASP A 224 31.62 16.22 7.62
N PRO A 225 30.95 16.54 6.49
CA PRO A 225 29.51 16.36 6.25
C PRO A 225 29.12 14.87 6.18
N HIS A 226 27.82 14.58 6.27
CA HIS A 226 27.28 13.23 6.12
C HIS A 226 27.74 12.55 4.83
N GLU A 227 28.03 11.25 4.91
CA GLU A 227 28.61 10.48 3.80
C GLU A 227 27.61 9.45 3.27
N VAL A 228 27.33 9.46 1.96
CA VAL A 228 26.57 8.40 1.31
C VAL A 228 27.47 7.17 1.19
N VAL A 229 27.13 6.09 1.91
CA VAL A 229 27.97 4.88 2.03
C VAL A 229 27.50 3.72 1.16
N ARG A 230 26.28 3.78 0.59
CA ARG A 230 25.78 2.78 -0.37
C ARG A 230 24.61 3.33 -1.18
N GLU A 231 24.55 2.98 -2.47
CA GLU A 231 23.45 3.33 -3.38
C GLU A 231 23.05 2.08 -4.18
N ILE A 232 21.78 1.68 -4.08
CA ILE A 232 21.18 0.50 -4.74
C ILE A 232 20.03 0.98 -5.63
N TYR A 233 19.90 0.44 -6.83
CA TYR A 233 18.88 0.82 -7.82
C TYR A 233 18.09 -0.42 -8.25
N VAL A 234 16.77 -0.40 -8.12
CA VAL A 234 15.88 -1.53 -8.49
C VAL A 234 14.75 -1.04 -9.39
N ASP A 235 14.64 -1.59 -10.60
CA ASP A 235 13.61 -1.26 -11.59
C ASP A 235 12.19 -1.49 -11.04
N GLY A 236 11.35 -0.46 -11.12
CA GLY A 236 10.01 -0.41 -10.55
C GLY A 236 9.68 0.91 -9.85
N TRP A 237 8.70 0.85 -8.95
CA TRP A 237 8.25 1.92 -8.05
C TRP A 237 8.10 1.40 -6.61
N TYR A 238 8.20 2.29 -5.64
CA TYR A 238 8.08 1.96 -4.21
C TYR A 238 6.60 1.75 -3.85
N THR A 239 6.31 0.73 -3.04
CA THR A 239 4.95 0.46 -2.53
C THR A 239 4.87 0.68 -1.01
N SER A 240 5.81 0.12 -0.26
CA SER A 240 5.87 0.24 1.20
C SER A 240 7.21 -0.30 1.70
N SER A 241 7.58 0.04 2.94
CA SER A 241 8.71 -0.61 3.61
C SER A 241 8.46 -0.81 5.11
N ARG A 242 9.22 -1.73 5.70
CA ARG A 242 9.19 -2.09 7.11
C ARG A 242 10.61 -2.36 7.59
N ARG A 243 10.93 -1.97 8.83
CA ARG A 243 12.24 -2.23 9.45
C ARG A 243 12.10 -3.12 10.68
N HIS A 244 12.99 -4.11 10.76
CA HIS A 244 13.14 -5.08 11.85
C HIS A 244 14.58 -5.02 12.35
N ASP A 245 14.78 -4.37 13.51
CA ASP A 245 16.11 -3.95 13.99
C ASP A 245 16.88 -3.16 12.91
N SER A 246 18.03 -3.65 12.44
CA SER A 246 18.80 -3.02 11.36
C SER A 246 18.40 -3.45 9.95
N ILE A 247 17.47 -4.41 9.82
CA ILE A 247 17.05 -4.94 8.52
C ILE A 247 15.87 -4.13 7.99
N VAL A 248 16.11 -3.41 6.90
CA VAL A 248 15.08 -2.74 6.11
C VAL A 248 14.57 -3.69 5.02
N ARG A 249 13.26 -3.82 4.91
CA ARG A 249 12.55 -4.57 3.85
C ARG A 249 11.67 -3.60 3.06
N ALA A 250 12.08 -3.28 1.85
CA ALA A 250 11.30 -2.46 0.91
C ALA A 250 10.57 -3.35 -0.10
N VAL A 251 9.30 -3.04 -0.36
CA VAL A 251 8.50 -3.66 -1.43
C VAL A 251 8.50 -2.74 -2.63
N VAL A 252 9.21 -3.17 -3.67
CA VAL A 252 9.27 -2.53 -4.99
C VAL A 252 8.37 -3.32 -5.93
N GLN A 253 7.58 -2.64 -6.76
CA GLN A 253 6.75 -3.28 -7.79
C GLN A 253 7.16 -2.80 -9.18
N SER A 254 7.04 -3.68 -10.17
CA SER A 254 7.24 -3.33 -11.58
C SER A 254 6.14 -3.92 -12.46
N SER A 255 6.01 -3.39 -13.67
CA SER A 255 5.02 -3.81 -14.67
C SER A 255 5.40 -5.10 -15.43
N MET A 256 6.62 -5.62 -15.22
CA MET A 256 7.24 -6.74 -15.94
C MET A 256 7.08 -6.64 -17.47
N GLN A 257 8.01 -5.91 -18.09
CA GLN A 257 7.92 -5.47 -19.48
C GLN A 257 7.70 -6.63 -20.46
N ARG A 258 6.64 -6.55 -21.27
CA ARG A 258 6.35 -7.52 -22.34
C ARG A 258 7.34 -7.31 -23.49
N PRO A 259 8.16 -8.30 -23.87
CA PRO A 259 9.17 -8.10 -24.92
C PRO A 259 8.53 -7.69 -26.25
N ALA A 260 9.09 -6.66 -26.90
CA ALA A 260 8.58 -6.11 -28.17
C ALA A 260 8.57 -7.11 -29.35
N THR A 261 9.17 -8.29 -29.18
CA THR A 261 9.06 -9.43 -30.10
C THR A 261 7.70 -10.14 -30.04
N VAL A 262 6.93 -9.95 -28.96
CA VAL A 262 5.63 -10.59 -28.71
C VAL A 262 4.49 -9.66 -29.15
N PRO A 263 3.88 -9.85 -30.35
CA PRO A 263 2.90 -8.92 -30.90
C PRO A 263 1.67 -8.75 -29.99
N TYR A 264 1.02 -7.59 -30.05
CA TYR A 264 -0.27 -7.34 -29.38
C TYR A 264 -1.45 -7.77 -30.26
N LEU A 265 -2.57 -8.12 -29.61
CA LEU A 265 -3.80 -8.54 -30.32
C LEU A 265 -4.33 -7.44 -31.23
N TYR A 266 -4.38 -6.20 -30.72
CA TYR A 266 -4.91 -5.04 -31.44
C TYR A 266 -4.15 -4.77 -32.76
N ASP A 267 -2.82 -4.90 -32.75
CA ASP A 267 -2.01 -4.65 -33.94
C ASP A 267 -2.32 -5.61 -35.09
N ILE A 268 -2.48 -6.89 -34.78
CA ILE A 268 -2.73 -7.95 -35.77
C ILE A 268 -4.18 -7.92 -36.27
N VAL A 269 -5.14 -7.53 -35.42
CA VAL A 269 -6.57 -7.50 -35.80
C VAL A 269 -6.98 -6.18 -36.46
N TYR A 270 -6.45 -5.03 -36.03
CA TYR A 270 -6.98 -3.71 -36.38
C TYR A 270 -5.98 -2.74 -37.04
N ASN A 271 -4.66 -2.82 -36.77
CA ASN A 271 -3.66 -1.93 -37.40
C ASN A 271 -3.15 -2.42 -38.78
N GLY A 272 -3.81 -3.42 -39.38
CA GLY A 272 -3.52 -3.88 -40.74
C GLY A 272 -3.98 -2.90 -41.83
N GLN A 273 -3.43 -3.05 -43.05
CA GLN A 273 -3.82 -2.19 -44.20
C GLN A 273 -5.27 -2.35 -44.67
N VAL A 274 -5.99 -3.36 -44.18
CA VAL A 274 -7.41 -3.62 -44.44
C VAL A 274 -8.05 -4.06 -43.12
N TYR A 275 -9.04 -3.30 -42.66
CA TYR A 275 -9.81 -3.63 -41.46
C TYR A 275 -10.70 -4.87 -41.72
N PRO A 276 -10.88 -5.80 -40.76
CA PRO A 276 -11.70 -6.99 -40.96
C PRO A 276 -13.16 -6.64 -41.25
N GLU A 277 -13.69 -7.11 -42.40
CA GLU A 277 -15.08 -6.85 -42.83
C GLU A 277 -16.14 -7.66 -42.06
N SER A 278 -15.74 -8.61 -41.21
CA SER A 278 -16.67 -9.44 -40.44
C SER A 278 -16.07 -9.96 -39.14
N ARG A 279 -16.95 -10.37 -38.22
CA ARG A 279 -16.58 -10.97 -36.93
C ARG A 279 -15.79 -12.27 -37.07
N ASP A 280 -16.09 -13.07 -38.09
CA ASP A 280 -15.32 -14.30 -38.39
C ASP A 280 -13.89 -13.96 -38.83
N ALA A 281 -13.68 -12.84 -39.53
CA ALA A 281 -12.36 -12.36 -39.92
C ALA A 281 -11.56 -11.84 -38.71
N GLU A 282 -12.20 -11.10 -37.79
CA GLU A 282 -11.59 -10.70 -36.52
C GLU A 282 -11.12 -11.93 -35.71
N ILE A 283 -11.99 -12.93 -35.54
CA ILE A 283 -11.69 -14.16 -34.79
C ILE A 283 -10.57 -14.96 -35.47
N LEU A 284 -10.50 -14.97 -36.80
CA LEU A 284 -9.42 -15.62 -37.53
C LEU A 284 -8.07 -14.90 -37.33
N LEU A 285 -8.06 -13.56 -37.35
CA LEU A 285 -6.88 -12.74 -37.07
C LEU A 285 -6.42 -12.91 -35.61
N ALA A 286 -7.34 -12.89 -34.64
CA ALA A 286 -7.03 -13.13 -33.23
C ALA A 286 -6.43 -14.52 -32.99
N ARG A 287 -6.99 -15.57 -33.61
CA ARG A 287 -6.41 -16.92 -33.53
C ARG A 287 -5.02 -17.00 -34.19
N ALA A 288 -4.78 -16.25 -35.27
CA ALA A 288 -3.47 -16.17 -35.90
C ALA A 288 -2.45 -15.38 -35.05
N TRP A 289 -2.88 -14.30 -34.39
CA TRP A 289 -2.09 -13.57 -33.39
C TRP A 289 -1.65 -14.49 -32.25
N ALA A 290 -2.58 -15.22 -31.63
CA ALA A 290 -2.27 -16.03 -30.46
C ALA A 290 -1.24 -17.14 -30.75
N GLN A 291 -1.22 -17.69 -31.98
CA GLN A 291 -0.16 -18.63 -32.39
C GLN A 291 1.20 -17.93 -32.55
N GLN A 292 1.23 -16.72 -33.13
CA GLN A 292 2.44 -15.92 -33.29
C GLN A 292 3.00 -15.46 -31.94
N ALA A 293 2.15 -14.93 -31.05
CA ALA A 293 2.53 -14.49 -29.71
C ALA A 293 3.14 -15.63 -28.88
N LYS A 294 2.51 -16.82 -28.84
CA LYS A 294 3.07 -17.99 -28.13
C LYS A 294 4.36 -18.52 -28.76
N GLN A 295 4.54 -18.35 -30.08
CA GLN A 295 5.80 -18.71 -30.73
C GLN A 295 6.91 -17.71 -30.39
N ALA A 296 6.58 -16.41 -30.32
CA ALA A 296 7.52 -15.36 -29.92
C ALA A 296 7.91 -15.48 -28.43
N ILE A 297 6.96 -15.72 -27.53
CA ILE A 297 7.21 -15.94 -26.09
C ILE A 297 8.24 -17.07 -25.89
N ARG A 298 8.08 -18.20 -26.59
CA ARG A 298 9.05 -19.33 -26.57
C ARG A 298 10.41 -19.06 -27.21
N GLN A 299 10.65 -17.86 -27.71
CA GLN A 299 11.92 -17.40 -28.27
C GLN A 299 12.55 -16.27 -27.44
N THR A 300 11.94 -15.90 -26.31
CA THR A 300 12.45 -14.89 -25.39
C THR A 300 13.55 -15.45 -24.48
N THR A 301 14.40 -14.58 -23.96
CA THR A 301 15.36 -14.88 -22.88
C THR A 301 14.91 -14.22 -21.57
N LEU A 302 15.50 -14.60 -20.44
CA LEU A 302 15.09 -14.14 -19.11
C LEU A 302 15.22 -12.63 -18.95
N GLU A 303 16.32 -12.08 -19.48
CA GLU A 303 16.72 -10.67 -19.43
C GLU A 303 15.74 -9.74 -20.17
N GLN A 304 14.86 -10.29 -21.01
CA GLN A 304 13.81 -9.53 -21.69
C GLN A 304 12.57 -9.31 -20.84
N TRP A 305 12.40 -10.08 -19.75
CA TRP A 305 11.22 -10.04 -18.87
C TRP A 305 11.54 -9.46 -17.49
N VAL A 306 12.67 -9.86 -16.89
CA VAL A 306 12.94 -9.51 -15.49
C VAL A 306 13.38 -8.05 -15.32
N PRO A 307 12.98 -7.39 -14.21
CA PRO A 307 13.45 -6.05 -13.86
C PRO A 307 14.95 -6.02 -13.60
N VAL A 308 15.63 -4.97 -14.05
CA VAL A 308 17.08 -4.79 -13.87
C VAL A 308 17.37 -4.19 -12.49
N TRP A 309 18.49 -4.56 -11.87
CA TRP A 309 18.95 -3.92 -10.64
C TRP A 309 20.48 -3.80 -10.60
N GLY A 310 20.97 -2.84 -9.82
CA GLY A 310 22.39 -2.54 -9.69
C GLY A 310 22.77 -1.96 -8.33
N GLU A 311 24.06 -2.00 -8.02
CA GLU A 311 24.65 -1.28 -6.89
C GLU A 311 25.79 -0.40 -7.40
N LYS A 312 25.95 0.78 -6.81
CA LYS A 312 27.04 1.71 -7.14
C LYS A 312 28.30 1.34 -6.35
N ILE A 313 29.36 0.99 -7.05
CA ILE A 313 30.60 0.44 -6.48
C ILE A 313 31.79 1.17 -7.11
N ASP A 314 32.70 1.68 -6.28
CA ASP A 314 33.85 2.53 -6.68
C ASP A 314 33.46 3.78 -7.51
N GLY A 315 32.19 4.20 -7.44
CA GLY A 315 31.63 5.36 -8.14
C GLY A 315 30.86 5.04 -9.44
N GLU A 316 30.93 3.81 -9.94
CA GLU A 316 30.24 3.35 -11.16
C GLU A 316 29.04 2.46 -10.78
N ILE A 317 27.92 2.56 -11.52
CA ILE A 317 26.76 1.68 -11.31
C ILE A 317 27.04 0.30 -11.95
N GLN A 318 26.96 -0.77 -11.15
CA GLN A 318 27.24 -2.13 -11.58
C GLN A 318 25.97 -2.99 -11.50
N VAL A 319 25.48 -3.43 -12.67
CA VAL A 319 24.36 -4.39 -12.81
C VAL A 319 24.65 -5.64 -11.98
N GLN A 320 23.70 -6.02 -11.13
CA GLN A 320 23.83 -7.19 -10.26
C GLN A 320 23.04 -8.40 -10.80
N PRO A 321 23.54 -9.63 -10.62
CA PRO A 321 22.87 -10.83 -11.12
C PRO A 321 21.57 -11.12 -10.36
N HIS A 322 20.56 -11.64 -11.05
CA HIS A 322 19.32 -12.07 -10.40
C HIS A 322 19.55 -13.33 -9.56
N GLN A 323 19.07 -13.31 -8.31
CA GLN A 323 19.08 -14.46 -7.43
C GLN A 323 17.90 -15.39 -7.80
N CYS A 324 17.99 -16.08 -8.94
CA CYS A 324 16.87 -16.88 -9.51
C CYS A 324 16.27 -17.92 -8.55
N ALA A 325 17.02 -18.36 -7.53
CA ALA A 325 16.52 -19.25 -6.48
C ALA A 325 15.58 -18.58 -5.46
N ASP A 326 15.50 -17.25 -5.44
CA ASP A 326 14.52 -16.47 -4.68
C ASP A 326 13.42 -15.88 -5.59
N PHE A 327 13.21 -16.48 -6.76
CA PHE A 327 12.03 -16.20 -7.61
C PHE A 327 10.89 -17.18 -7.29
N TYR A 328 9.67 -16.66 -7.29
CA TYR A 328 8.45 -17.34 -6.87
C TYR A 328 7.33 -17.10 -7.89
N SER A 329 6.82 -18.16 -8.52
CA SER A 329 5.70 -18.09 -9.48
C SER A 329 4.40 -18.64 -8.86
N PRO A 330 3.26 -17.94 -8.94
CA PRO A 330 1.95 -18.52 -8.65
C PRO A 330 1.53 -19.49 -9.78
N THR A 331 0.30 -19.99 -9.71
CA THR A 331 -0.38 -20.59 -10.85
C THR A 331 -0.29 -19.67 -12.09
N PRO A 332 0.11 -20.17 -13.28
CA PRO A 332 0.11 -19.41 -14.53
C PRO A 332 -1.24 -18.73 -14.83
N GLY A 333 -1.20 -17.45 -15.18
CA GLY A 333 -2.37 -16.63 -15.47
C GLY A 333 -3.16 -16.13 -14.26
N MET A 334 -2.81 -16.50 -13.02
CA MET A 334 -3.55 -16.08 -11.81
C MET A 334 -3.44 -14.57 -11.52
N THR A 335 -2.34 -13.95 -11.93
CA THR A 335 -2.02 -12.54 -11.65
C THR A 335 -2.10 -11.67 -12.91
N ASN A 336 -2.12 -10.35 -12.78
CA ASN A 336 -1.84 -9.46 -13.93
C ASN A 336 -0.35 -9.57 -14.33
N TYR A 337 0.08 -8.91 -15.42
CA TYR A 337 1.50 -8.71 -15.69
C TYR A 337 2.12 -7.81 -14.60
N GLY A 338 3.32 -8.17 -14.14
CA GLY A 338 4.06 -7.44 -13.12
C GLY A 338 4.92 -8.34 -12.25
N LEU A 339 5.74 -7.72 -11.39
CA LEU A 339 6.58 -8.40 -10.40
C LEU A 339 6.54 -7.61 -9.09
N THR A 340 6.48 -8.32 -7.96
CA THR A 340 6.65 -7.77 -6.61
C THR A 340 8.00 -8.21 -6.07
N GLN A 341 8.83 -7.26 -5.64
CA GLN A 341 10.21 -7.48 -5.20
C GLN A 341 10.37 -7.05 -3.74
N ILE A 342 10.72 -7.98 -2.86
CA ILE A 342 11.08 -7.69 -1.46
C ILE A 342 12.60 -7.50 -1.39
N LEU A 343 13.04 -6.24 -1.39
CA LEU A 343 14.43 -5.82 -1.22
C LEU A 343 14.79 -5.77 0.27
N GLY A 344 15.58 -6.73 0.73
CA GLY A 344 16.11 -6.81 2.09
C GLY A 344 17.55 -6.30 2.17
N ILE A 345 17.82 -5.38 3.10
CA ILE A 345 19.09 -4.68 3.30
C ILE A 345 19.38 -4.54 4.80
N ASP A 346 20.61 -4.82 5.25
CA ASP A 346 21.11 -4.36 6.56
C ASP A 346 21.68 -2.93 6.47
N MET A 347 21.08 -1.99 7.20
CA MET A 347 21.50 -0.58 7.20
C MET A 347 22.80 -0.31 7.96
N GLN A 348 23.22 -1.22 8.85
CA GLN A 348 24.36 -0.98 9.75
C GLN A 348 25.69 -1.56 9.23
N ASN A 349 25.74 -2.83 8.77
CA ASN A 349 27.01 -3.53 8.52
C ASN A 349 27.41 -3.67 7.04
N GLY A 350 26.61 -3.16 6.09
CA GLY A 350 26.89 -3.30 4.66
C GLY A 350 26.71 -4.74 4.15
N GLY A 351 25.77 -5.48 4.73
CA GLY A 351 25.41 -6.85 4.32
C GLY A 351 24.92 -6.92 2.87
N ALA A 352 25.06 -8.10 2.24
CA ALA A 352 24.69 -8.26 0.84
C ALA A 352 23.18 -8.03 0.64
N ALA A 353 22.79 -7.24 -0.37
CA ALA A 353 21.38 -7.04 -0.65
C ALA A 353 20.75 -8.36 -1.12
N SER A 354 19.49 -8.57 -0.74
CA SER A 354 18.71 -9.72 -1.20
C SER A 354 17.39 -9.25 -1.79
N ILE A 355 16.94 -9.92 -2.85
CA ILE A 355 15.68 -9.61 -3.52
C ILE A 355 14.93 -10.93 -3.68
N ALA A 356 13.79 -11.05 -3.01
CA ALA A 356 12.80 -12.09 -3.30
C ALA A 356 11.81 -11.55 -4.34
N SER A 357 11.62 -12.27 -5.44
CA SER A 357 10.83 -11.83 -6.60
C SER A 357 9.60 -12.69 -6.79
N ILE A 358 8.41 -12.12 -6.68
CA ILE A 358 7.11 -12.79 -6.82
C ILE A 358 6.46 -12.35 -8.13
N LEU A 359 6.08 -13.31 -8.99
CA LEU A 359 5.39 -13.04 -10.26
C LEU A 359 3.94 -12.59 -10.03
N GLY A 360 3.65 -11.36 -10.45
CA GLY A 360 2.42 -10.63 -10.16
C GLY A 360 2.64 -9.44 -9.22
N GLN A 361 1.57 -8.67 -9.01
CA GLN A 361 1.55 -7.44 -8.22
C GLN A 361 0.70 -7.62 -6.96
N ALA A 362 1.28 -7.29 -5.80
CA ALA A 362 0.57 -7.23 -4.54
C ALA A 362 -0.16 -5.87 -4.40
N SER A 363 -1.44 -5.87 -4.04
CA SER A 363 -2.18 -4.63 -3.80
C SER A 363 -1.88 -4.04 -2.42
N HIS A 364 -1.60 -4.87 -1.40
CA HIS A 364 -1.24 -4.40 -0.06
C HIS A 364 -0.14 -5.25 0.59
N VAL A 365 0.54 -4.63 1.55
CA VAL A 365 1.61 -5.20 2.38
C VAL A 365 1.23 -5.03 3.85
N TYR A 366 1.41 -6.08 4.64
CA TYR A 366 1.38 -6.03 6.11
C TYR A 366 2.68 -6.63 6.65
N ALA A 367 3.16 -6.19 7.80
CA ALA A 367 4.17 -6.92 8.56
C ALA A 367 4.01 -6.73 10.07
N ASN A 368 4.32 -7.78 10.82
CA ASN A 368 4.57 -7.72 12.26
C ASN A 368 6.05 -8.11 12.52
N ALA A 369 6.41 -8.44 13.76
CA ALA A 369 7.78 -8.82 14.12
C ALA A 369 8.21 -10.22 13.61
N GLU A 370 7.28 -11.06 13.15
CA GLU A 370 7.53 -12.45 12.70
C GLU A 370 7.24 -12.69 11.21
N SER A 371 6.33 -11.93 10.61
CA SER A 371 5.89 -12.11 9.22
C SER A 371 5.85 -10.83 8.40
N LEU A 372 5.96 -11.01 7.08
CA LEU A 372 5.49 -10.08 6.06
C LEU A 372 4.42 -10.82 5.23
N LEU A 373 3.29 -10.16 5.01
CA LEU A 373 2.18 -10.65 4.22
C LEU A 373 2.04 -9.81 2.95
N LEU A 374 1.94 -10.47 1.79
CA LEU A 374 1.53 -9.85 0.53
C LEU A 374 0.10 -10.28 0.20
N ALA A 375 -0.77 -9.31 -0.07
CA ALA A 375 -2.11 -9.53 -0.61
C ALA A 375 -2.08 -9.34 -2.13
N GLN A 376 -2.37 -10.40 -2.88
CA GLN A 376 -2.29 -10.43 -4.35
C GLN A 376 -3.64 -10.89 -4.94
N PRO A 377 -4.43 -9.99 -5.55
CA PRO A 377 -5.71 -10.35 -6.18
C PRO A 377 -5.55 -11.45 -7.24
N ASP A 378 -6.48 -12.41 -7.27
CA ASP A 378 -6.60 -13.35 -8.39
C ASP A 378 -7.32 -12.65 -9.53
N TRP A 379 -6.59 -12.27 -10.59
CA TRP A 379 -7.11 -11.53 -11.74
C TRP A 379 -7.93 -12.40 -12.72
N THR A 380 -7.96 -13.71 -12.53
CA THR A 380 -8.62 -14.66 -13.44
C THR A 380 -9.55 -15.63 -12.72
N TRP A 381 -10.07 -15.23 -11.55
CA TRP A 381 -11.04 -15.99 -10.73
C TRP A 381 -12.18 -16.59 -11.58
N PHE A 382 -12.71 -15.81 -12.54
CA PHE A 382 -13.82 -16.18 -13.44
C PHE A 382 -13.52 -17.35 -14.41
N GLU A 383 -12.25 -17.74 -14.57
CA GLU A 383 -11.85 -18.92 -15.36
C GLU A 383 -11.84 -20.21 -14.54
N ARG A 384 -12.06 -20.14 -13.22
CA ARG A 384 -11.93 -21.25 -12.26
C ARG A 384 -13.27 -21.76 -11.74
N ASP A 385 -14.32 -21.55 -12.53
CA ASP A 385 -15.74 -21.75 -12.18
C ASP A 385 -16.19 -21.06 -10.87
N THR A 386 -15.42 -20.08 -10.34
CA THR A 386 -15.89 -19.21 -9.25
C THR A 386 -16.71 -18.05 -9.83
N ASN A 387 -17.76 -17.65 -9.11
CA ASN A 387 -18.61 -16.51 -9.46
C ASN A 387 -18.33 -15.28 -8.59
N SER A 388 -17.24 -15.28 -7.82
CA SER A 388 -16.79 -14.18 -6.97
C SER A 388 -15.28 -14.02 -7.02
N ASP A 389 -14.84 -12.80 -6.74
CA ASP A 389 -13.43 -12.40 -6.61
C ASP A 389 -12.77 -13.01 -5.37
N ARG A 390 -11.44 -13.08 -5.39
CA ARG A 390 -10.61 -13.61 -4.30
C ARG A 390 -9.20 -13.04 -4.34
N THR A 391 -8.54 -13.04 -3.19
CA THR A 391 -7.17 -12.58 -3.01
C THR A 391 -6.30 -13.73 -2.50
N ALA A 392 -5.18 -13.97 -3.18
CA ALA A 392 -4.13 -14.83 -2.67
C ALA A 392 -3.36 -14.07 -1.58
N VAL A 393 -3.14 -14.73 -0.45
CA VAL A 393 -2.35 -14.21 0.67
C VAL A 393 -1.07 -15.02 0.73
N HIS A 394 0.08 -14.35 0.77
CA HIS A 394 1.40 -14.98 0.79
C HIS A 394 2.16 -14.57 2.07
N ARG A 395 2.47 -15.53 2.96
CA ARG A 395 3.25 -15.29 4.19
C ARG A 395 4.73 -15.57 3.94
N PHE A 396 5.56 -14.62 4.36
CA PHE A 396 7.01 -14.72 4.39
C PHE A 396 7.51 -14.52 5.83
N ALA A 397 8.58 -15.21 6.20
CA ALA A 397 9.26 -14.98 7.46
C ALA A 397 10.08 -13.69 7.39
N VAL A 398 9.96 -12.85 8.43
CA VAL A 398 10.94 -11.79 8.71
C VAL A 398 11.74 -12.17 9.95
N SER A 399 12.96 -11.65 10.06
CA SER A 399 13.78 -11.84 11.26
C SER A 399 14.83 -10.74 11.37
N ALA A 400 15.23 -10.50 12.63
CA ALA A 400 16.34 -9.65 13.00
C ALA A 400 17.67 -10.17 12.43
N GLY A 401 18.49 -9.29 11.86
CA GLY A 401 19.84 -9.62 11.43
C GLY A 401 19.96 -10.60 10.24
N ALA A 402 18.89 -10.78 9.45
CA ALA A 402 18.93 -11.50 8.19
C ALA A 402 18.15 -10.73 7.12
N GLU A 403 18.80 -10.43 5.99
CA GLU A 403 18.26 -9.63 4.89
C GLU A 403 17.18 -10.39 4.12
N ARG A 404 17.43 -11.69 3.84
CA ARG A 404 16.51 -12.55 3.08
C ARG A 404 15.15 -12.65 3.78
N THR A 405 14.11 -12.82 2.97
CA THR A 405 12.70 -12.89 3.42
C THR A 405 12.09 -14.19 2.88
N PRO A 406 12.27 -15.33 3.57
CA PRO A 406 11.87 -16.64 3.06
C PRO A 406 10.35 -16.81 3.00
N TYR A 407 9.84 -17.34 1.90
CA TYR A 407 8.44 -17.76 1.78
C TYR A 407 8.10 -18.89 2.78
N GLN A 408 6.88 -18.88 3.31
CA GLN A 408 6.39 -19.88 4.28
C GLN A 408 5.09 -20.56 3.86
N GLY A 409 4.22 -19.89 3.10
CA GLY A 409 2.96 -20.49 2.65
C GLY A 409 1.95 -19.50 2.08
N SER A 410 0.88 -20.03 1.50
CA SER A 410 -0.19 -19.24 0.88
C SER A 410 -1.59 -19.79 1.11
N GLY A 411 -2.59 -18.93 0.99
CA GLY A 411 -4.02 -19.30 0.95
C GLY A 411 -4.83 -18.31 0.12
N PHE A 412 -6.14 -18.57 -0.02
CA PHE A 412 -7.09 -17.62 -0.61
C PHE A 412 -8.07 -17.11 0.44
N VAL A 413 -8.36 -15.81 0.41
CA VAL A 413 -9.57 -15.22 1.00
C VAL A 413 -10.53 -14.79 -0.11
N PRO A 414 -11.86 -14.97 0.03
CA PRO A 414 -12.81 -14.35 -0.89
C PRO A 414 -12.75 -12.82 -0.82
N GLY A 415 -13.03 -12.15 -1.93
CA GLY A 415 -12.97 -10.70 -2.03
C GLY A 415 -11.57 -10.10 -2.17
N VAL A 416 -11.56 -8.77 -2.18
CA VAL A 416 -10.37 -7.93 -2.23
C VAL A 416 -10.20 -7.18 -0.90
N VAL A 417 -8.94 -7.02 -0.50
CA VAL A 417 -8.55 -6.22 0.68
C VAL A 417 -8.68 -4.73 0.35
N ASN A 418 -9.01 -3.88 1.32
CA ASN A 418 -9.14 -2.43 1.11
C ASN A 418 -7.80 -1.69 1.26
N ASP A 419 -7.09 -1.99 2.34
CA ASP A 419 -5.89 -1.27 2.79
C ASP A 419 -4.99 -2.18 3.63
N GLN A 420 -3.91 -1.63 4.20
CA GLN A 420 -3.02 -2.38 5.09
C GLN A 420 -3.65 -2.69 6.47
N PHE A 421 -4.56 -1.86 7.00
CA PHE A 421 -5.20 -2.02 8.31
C PHE A 421 -6.33 -3.07 8.31
N SER A 422 -6.79 -3.43 7.11
CA SER A 422 -7.65 -4.57 6.79
C SER A 422 -6.95 -5.93 6.94
N ILE A 423 -5.65 -5.94 7.28
CA ILE A 423 -4.87 -7.14 7.61
C ILE A 423 -4.30 -6.99 9.02
N ASP A 424 -4.38 -8.07 9.79
CA ASP A 424 -3.68 -8.24 11.07
C ASP A 424 -3.19 -9.69 11.24
N GLU A 425 -2.20 -9.93 12.10
CA GLU A 425 -1.85 -11.27 12.56
C GLU A 425 -1.51 -11.26 14.06
N ARG A 426 -2.25 -12.08 14.83
CA ARG A 426 -2.18 -12.20 16.30
C ARG A 426 -2.23 -13.68 16.70
N ASP A 427 -1.34 -14.11 17.59
CA ASP A 427 -1.27 -15.50 18.10
C ASP A 427 -1.30 -16.61 17.00
N GLY A 428 -0.62 -16.34 15.88
CA GLY A 428 -0.58 -17.22 14.71
C GLY A 428 -1.93 -17.39 14.02
N VAL A 429 -2.84 -16.43 14.16
CA VAL A 429 -4.06 -16.24 13.36
C VAL A 429 -3.87 -14.99 12.50
N ILE A 430 -3.91 -15.13 11.19
CA ILE A 430 -4.06 -13.97 10.29
C ILE A 430 -5.54 -13.62 10.24
N ARG A 431 -5.87 -12.33 10.39
CA ARG A 431 -7.23 -11.77 10.40
C ARG A 431 -7.32 -10.79 9.23
N ILE A 432 -8.23 -11.04 8.29
CA ILE A 432 -8.32 -10.23 7.05
C ILE A 432 -9.77 -9.81 6.81
N ALA A 433 -9.96 -8.52 6.61
CA ALA A 433 -11.20 -7.90 6.17
C ALA A 433 -11.18 -7.73 4.63
N THR A 434 -12.25 -8.13 3.95
CA THR A 434 -12.38 -7.98 2.49
C THR A 434 -13.76 -7.50 2.06
N THR A 435 -13.81 -6.78 0.94
CA THR A 435 -15.04 -6.61 0.14
C THR A 435 -15.04 -7.68 -0.95
N ARG A 436 -16.07 -8.53 -0.96
CA ARG A 436 -16.33 -9.49 -2.03
C ARG A 436 -17.32 -8.91 -3.02
N THR A 437 -17.06 -9.14 -4.30
CA THR A 437 -17.98 -8.93 -5.42
C THR A 437 -18.45 -10.30 -5.93
N THR A 438 -19.76 -10.46 -6.12
CA THR A 438 -20.36 -11.71 -6.61
C THR A 438 -21.17 -11.45 -7.88
N TRP A 439 -20.81 -12.14 -8.97
CA TRP A 439 -21.48 -12.10 -10.25
C TRP A 439 -22.50 -13.24 -10.38
N ASN A 440 -23.56 -13.00 -11.16
CA ASN A 440 -24.63 -13.98 -11.38
C ASN A 440 -24.24 -15.01 -12.45
N ASN A 441 -24.58 -16.28 -12.23
CA ASN A 441 -24.21 -17.39 -13.11
C ASN A 441 -25.20 -17.51 -14.27
N GLN A 442 -24.97 -16.71 -15.32
CA GLN A 442 -25.79 -16.69 -16.54
C GLN A 442 -26.00 -18.07 -17.19
N ASN A 443 -25.06 -19.01 -16.98
CA ASN A 443 -25.15 -20.39 -17.48
C ASN A 443 -25.98 -21.35 -16.58
N GLY A 444 -26.26 -20.98 -15.33
CA GLY A 444 -26.93 -21.84 -14.34
C GLY A 444 -28.30 -21.36 -13.89
N ASP A 445 -28.50 -20.05 -13.77
CA ASP A 445 -29.58 -19.47 -12.95
C ASP A 445 -30.95 -19.40 -13.64
N GLY A 446 -31.08 -19.94 -14.86
CA GLY A 446 -32.30 -19.88 -15.68
C GLY A 446 -32.64 -18.49 -16.23
N VAL A 447 -31.76 -17.52 -16.00
CA VAL A 447 -31.79 -16.18 -16.61
C VAL A 447 -31.53 -16.31 -18.12
N ALA A 448 -32.18 -15.47 -18.93
CA ALA A 448 -31.95 -15.47 -20.38
C ALA A 448 -30.61 -14.77 -20.71
N PRO A 449 -29.80 -15.25 -21.68
CA PRO A 449 -28.46 -14.71 -21.95
C PRO A 449 -28.40 -13.24 -22.41
N ASP A 450 -29.55 -12.61 -22.66
CA ASP A 450 -29.71 -11.20 -23.03
C ASP A 450 -30.03 -10.27 -21.84
N VAL A 451 -30.13 -10.81 -20.61
CA VAL A 451 -30.42 -10.03 -19.40
C VAL A 451 -29.16 -9.80 -18.57
N TRP A 452 -28.60 -8.59 -18.65
CA TRP A 452 -27.56 -8.14 -17.73
C TRP A 452 -28.14 -7.97 -16.32
N VAL A 453 -27.51 -8.61 -15.34
CA VAL A 453 -27.80 -8.44 -13.91
C VAL A 453 -26.53 -7.91 -13.25
N PRO A 454 -26.57 -6.79 -12.50
CA PRO A 454 -25.39 -6.28 -11.82
C PRO A 454 -24.83 -7.31 -10.83
N PRO A 455 -23.51 -7.33 -10.58
CA PRO A 455 -22.96 -8.04 -9.44
C PRO A 455 -23.48 -7.43 -8.12
N THR A 456 -23.54 -8.27 -7.08
CA THR A 456 -23.70 -7.80 -5.69
C THR A 456 -22.32 -7.63 -5.04
N THR A 457 -22.25 -6.85 -3.97
CA THR A 457 -21.09 -6.85 -3.06
C THR A 457 -21.52 -7.20 -1.65
N ASP A 458 -20.63 -7.80 -0.88
CA ASP A 458 -20.75 -7.97 0.56
C ASP A 458 -19.37 -7.99 1.21
N ASN A 459 -19.31 -7.79 2.52
CA ASN A 459 -18.05 -7.58 3.25
C ASN A 459 -17.84 -8.72 4.25
N LEU A 460 -16.59 -9.13 4.46
CA LEU A 460 -16.26 -10.36 5.18
C LEU A 460 -15.06 -10.14 6.11
N VAL A 461 -15.03 -10.86 7.25
CA VAL A 461 -13.77 -11.13 7.96
C VAL A 461 -13.48 -12.62 7.89
N SER A 462 -12.28 -12.95 7.41
CA SER A 462 -11.73 -14.30 7.38
C SER A 462 -10.58 -14.43 8.37
N THR A 463 -10.51 -15.57 9.05
CA THR A 463 -9.42 -15.96 9.95
C THR A 463 -8.66 -17.13 9.33
N LEU A 464 -7.32 -17.05 9.29
CA LEU A 464 -6.45 -18.06 8.67
C LEU A 464 -5.37 -18.55 9.63
N ARG A 465 -4.91 -19.79 9.44
CA ARG A 465 -3.74 -20.36 10.13
C ARG A 465 -2.79 -21.03 9.15
N LEU A 466 -1.48 -20.91 9.41
CA LEU A 466 -0.46 -21.64 8.66
C LEU A 466 -0.41 -23.11 9.09
N VAL A 467 -0.69 -24.02 8.15
CA VAL A 467 -0.68 -25.47 8.33
C VAL A 467 0.27 -26.08 7.29
N GLY A 468 1.53 -26.26 7.68
CA GLY A 468 2.59 -26.58 6.73
C GLY A 468 2.91 -25.37 5.85
N GLU A 469 2.61 -25.47 4.55
CA GLU A 469 2.78 -24.39 3.56
C GLU A 469 1.44 -23.82 3.06
N GLY A 470 0.31 -24.25 3.64
CA GLY A 470 -1.03 -23.70 3.36
C GLY A 470 -1.47 -22.71 4.44
N LEU A 471 -2.06 -21.58 4.05
CA LEU A 471 -2.84 -20.71 4.93
C LEU A 471 -4.31 -21.12 4.82
N ASP A 472 -4.73 -22.02 5.70
CA ASP A 472 -6.11 -22.52 5.72
C ASP A 472 -7.03 -21.48 6.36
N VAL A 473 -8.13 -21.13 5.69
CA VAL A 473 -9.22 -20.34 6.29
C VAL A 473 -9.92 -21.23 7.34
N VAL A 474 -9.76 -20.88 8.62
CA VAL A 474 -10.31 -21.63 9.75
C VAL A 474 -11.69 -21.12 10.18
N GLY A 475 -12.02 -19.87 9.88
CA GLY A 475 -13.31 -19.26 10.17
C GLY A 475 -13.62 -18.06 9.28
N GLN A 476 -14.90 -17.71 9.17
CA GLN A 476 -15.37 -16.56 8.39
C GLN A 476 -16.69 -16.02 8.95
N THR A 477 -16.91 -14.71 8.87
CA THR A 477 -18.22 -14.10 9.15
C THR A 477 -19.25 -14.43 8.05
N PRO A 478 -20.56 -14.29 8.34
CA PRO A 478 -21.54 -14.02 7.29
C PRO A 478 -21.16 -12.76 6.48
N GLY A 479 -21.79 -12.61 5.30
CA GLY A 479 -21.72 -11.38 4.51
C GLY A 479 -22.30 -10.18 5.26
N LEU A 480 -21.54 -9.09 5.31
CA LEU A 480 -21.86 -7.83 5.98
C LEU A 480 -22.18 -6.74 4.96
N ALA A 481 -23.19 -5.93 5.23
CA ALA A 481 -23.57 -4.75 4.43
C ALA A 481 -23.69 -5.02 2.90
N GLU A 482 -24.78 -5.69 2.50
CA GLU A 482 -25.03 -6.05 1.09
C GLU A 482 -25.16 -4.80 0.18
N GLY A 483 -24.29 -4.73 -0.82
CA GLY A 483 -24.18 -3.62 -1.77
C GLY A 483 -23.37 -2.43 -1.26
N GLU A 484 -22.62 -2.59 -0.17
CA GLU A 484 -21.64 -1.63 0.36
C GLU A 484 -20.20 -2.15 0.21
N ARG A 485 -19.21 -1.34 0.58
CA ARG A 485 -17.78 -1.71 0.61
C ARG A 485 -17.14 -1.27 1.92
N ILE A 486 -16.04 -1.91 2.31
CA ILE A 486 -15.16 -1.43 3.39
C ILE A 486 -14.58 -0.07 2.98
N PHE A 487 -14.55 0.87 3.93
CA PHE A 487 -13.81 2.14 3.83
C PHE A 487 -12.62 2.18 4.80
N SER A 488 -12.79 1.59 5.99
CA SER A 488 -11.72 1.48 6.98
C SER A 488 -11.90 0.23 7.85
N ALA A 489 -10.80 -0.32 8.34
CA ALA A 489 -10.78 -1.46 9.24
C ALA A 489 -9.74 -1.25 10.36
N ARG A 490 -10.00 -1.80 11.55
CA ARG A 490 -9.00 -1.84 12.64
C ARG A 490 -9.24 -3.04 13.55
N PHE A 491 -8.17 -3.73 13.92
CA PHE A 491 -8.21 -4.79 14.91
C PHE A 491 -7.68 -4.26 16.26
N LEU A 492 -8.40 -4.53 17.34
CA LEU A 492 -8.08 -4.09 18.70
C LEU A 492 -8.29 -5.27 19.65
N GLY A 493 -7.20 -5.77 20.24
CA GLY A 493 -7.21 -7.03 20.98
C GLY A 493 -7.79 -8.16 20.12
N ASP A 494 -8.87 -8.78 20.62
CA ASP A 494 -9.55 -9.91 19.97
C ASP A 494 -10.78 -9.48 19.12
N ILE A 495 -11.05 -8.17 18.99
CA ILE A 495 -12.16 -7.62 18.21
C ILE A 495 -11.66 -7.01 16.90
N GLY A 496 -12.36 -7.29 15.80
CA GLY A 496 -12.22 -6.56 14.52
C GLY A 496 -13.33 -5.54 14.37
N TYR A 497 -12.98 -4.31 14.00
CA TYR A 497 -13.89 -3.21 13.71
C TYR A 497 -13.82 -2.85 12.22
N ILE A 498 -14.98 -2.71 11.58
CA ILE A 498 -15.08 -2.41 10.15
C ILE A 498 -16.12 -1.33 9.92
N VAL A 499 -15.77 -0.37 9.09
CA VAL A 499 -16.63 0.71 8.59
C VAL A 499 -16.94 0.42 7.12
N THR A 500 -18.22 0.34 6.75
CA THR A 500 -18.66 0.23 5.34
C THR A 500 -19.52 1.40 4.93
N PHE A 501 -19.39 1.89 3.69
CA PHE A 501 -20.19 3.02 3.20
C PHE A 501 -21.07 2.65 2.00
N ARG A 502 -22.23 3.32 1.96
CA ARG A 502 -23.00 3.58 0.75
C ARG A 502 -23.80 4.88 0.82
N GLN A 503 -24.39 5.18 1.99
CA GLN A 503 -25.06 6.46 2.31
C GLN A 503 -25.03 6.84 3.80
N VAL A 504 -24.95 5.85 4.70
CA VAL A 504 -24.82 5.96 6.17
C VAL A 504 -24.04 4.73 6.64
N ASP A 505 -22.94 4.88 7.35
CA ASP A 505 -22.02 3.78 7.62
C ASP A 505 -22.43 2.98 8.86
N PRO A 506 -22.54 1.65 8.80
CA PRO A 506 -22.39 0.81 9.98
C PRO A 506 -20.90 0.62 10.34
N LEU A 507 -20.52 1.07 11.53
CA LEU A 507 -19.39 0.53 12.26
C LEU A 507 -19.80 -0.83 12.85
N PHE A 508 -19.30 -1.92 12.28
CA PHE A 508 -19.46 -3.27 12.81
C PHE A 508 -18.37 -3.59 13.84
N ALA A 509 -18.74 -4.34 14.88
CA ALA A 509 -17.82 -4.93 15.84
C ALA A 509 -17.92 -6.46 15.78
N ILE A 510 -16.77 -7.15 15.69
CA ILE A 510 -16.68 -8.57 15.34
C ILE A 510 -15.74 -9.30 16.32
N ASP A 511 -16.28 -10.25 17.09
CA ASP A 511 -15.53 -11.18 17.93
C ASP A 511 -14.70 -12.15 17.07
N LEU A 512 -13.39 -12.14 17.28
CA LEU A 512 -12.39 -13.00 16.64
C LEU A 512 -11.58 -13.80 17.68
N SER A 513 -12.03 -13.84 18.96
CA SER A 513 -11.38 -14.59 20.05
C SER A 513 -11.47 -16.11 19.86
N ASP A 514 -12.53 -16.57 19.19
CA ASP A 514 -12.64 -17.91 18.62
C ASP A 514 -12.43 -17.82 17.10
N PRO A 515 -11.21 -18.11 16.58
CA PRO A 515 -10.91 -17.98 15.17
C PRO A 515 -11.57 -19.05 14.29
N GLU A 516 -12.17 -20.11 14.86
CA GLU A 516 -13.00 -21.05 14.08
C GLU A 516 -14.45 -20.53 13.95
N ASN A 517 -14.89 -19.61 14.82
CA ASN A 517 -16.25 -19.07 14.81
C ASN A 517 -16.28 -17.53 14.99
N PRO A 518 -15.83 -16.71 14.01
CA PRO A 518 -16.06 -15.27 14.00
C PRO A 518 -17.52 -14.87 14.19
N LYS A 519 -17.81 -13.84 15.00
CA LYS A 519 -19.20 -13.40 15.31
C LYS A 519 -19.34 -11.89 15.26
N VAL A 520 -20.29 -11.38 14.48
CA VAL A 520 -20.73 -9.98 14.60
C VAL A 520 -21.41 -9.81 15.96
N LEU A 521 -20.96 -8.83 16.74
CA LEU A 521 -21.50 -8.51 18.06
C LEU A 521 -22.54 -7.38 17.99
N GLY A 522 -22.25 -6.32 17.24
CA GLY A 522 -23.10 -5.14 17.11
C GLY A 522 -22.82 -4.32 15.85
N GLU A 523 -23.73 -3.39 15.55
CA GLU A 523 -23.59 -2.36 14.51
C GLU A 523 -23.94 -0.98 15.10
N LEU A 524 -23.18 0.05 14.77
CA LEU A 524 -23.48 1.46 15.06
C LEU A 524 -23.56 2.24 13.76
N LYS A 525 -24.68 2.90 13.49
CA LYS A 525 -24.86 3.71 12.27
C LYS A 525 -24.46 5.16 12.47
N ILE A 526 -23.63 5.68 11.56
CA ILE A 526 -23.07 7.03 11.63
C ILE A 526 -23.32 7.82 10.34
N PRO A 527 -23.62 9.14 10.42
CA PRO A 527 -23.65 10.01 9.24
C PRO A 527 -22.24 10.22 8.69
N GLY A 528 -22.06 9.91 7.40
CA GLY A 528 -20.76 9.89 6.73
C GLY A 528 -19.88 8.69 7.11
N PHE A 529 -18.62 8.74 6.69
CA PHE A 529 -17.66 7.63 6.78
C PHE A 529 -16.38 8.02 7.52
N SER A 530 -15.70 7.03 8.09
CA SER A 530 -14.34 7.17 8.64
C SER A 530 -13.34 6.56 7.67
N ASP A 531 -12.31 7.32 7.30
CA ASP A 531 -11.23 6.84 6.41
C ASP A 531 -10.14 6.12 7.22
N TYR A 532 -9.76 6.69 8.36
CA TYR A 532 -8.75 6.12 9.26
C TYR A 532 -9.26 5.95 10.69
N MET A 533 -8.94 4.80 11.30
CA MET A 533 -9.28 4.44 12.67
C MET A 533 -8.02 4.18 13.51
N HIS A 534 -7.90 4.91 14.61
CA HIS A 534 -6.81 4.83 15.60
C HIS A 534 -7.36 4.33 16.95
N PRO A 535 -6.75 3.32 17.60
CA PRO A 535 -7.10 2.93 18.96
C PRO A 535 -6.89 4.08 19.96
N LEU A 536 -7.82 4.25 20.90
CA LEU A 536 -7.74 5.23 21.99
C LEU A 536 -7.87 4.46 23.32
N GLY A 537 -6.76 3.84 23.75
CA GLY A 537 -6.78 2.80 24.76
C GLY A 537 -7.42 1.49 24.26
N ASP A 538 -7.79 0.62 25.20
CA ASP A 538 -8.33 -0.72 24.90
C ASP A 538 -9.84 -0.69 24.51
N ASP A 539 -10.56 0.36 24.92
CA ASP A 539 -12.02 0.43 24.92
C ASP A 539 -12.62 1.49 23.97
N HIS A 540 -11.80 2.28 23.26
CA HIS A 540 -12.28 3.34 22.35
C HIS A 540 -11.55 3.36 21.00
N LEU A 541 -12.22 3.89 19.98
CA LEU A 541 -11.64 4.21 18.67
C LEU A 541 -11.78 5.71 18.39
N LEU A 542 -10.66 6.34 18.03
CA LEU A 542 -10.55 7.72 17.54
C LEU A 542 -10.44 7.67 16.01
N THR A 543 -11.28 8.40 15.29
CA THR A 543 -11.31 8.35 13.81
C THR A 543 -11.28 9.73 13.17
N ILE A 544 -10.80 9.76 11.92
CA ILE A 544 -10.90 10.90 11.00
C ILE A 544 -11.62 10.47 9.72
N GLY A 545 -12.47 11.34 9.19
CA GLY A 545 -13.39 11.01 8.11
C GLY A 545 -14.14 12.21 7.52
N ARG A 546 -15.33 11.96 6.96
CA ARG A 546 -16.24 12.97 6.37
C ARG A 546 -17.58 12.99 7.10
N ASP A 547 -18.15 14.16 7.39
CA ASP A 547 -19.56 14.26 7.83
C ASP A 547 -20.49 14.44 6.62
N ILE A 548 -21.25 13.41 6.29
CA ILE A 548 -22.27 13.46 5.23
C ILE A 548 -23.65 13.57 5.86
N ASP A 549 -24.44 14.57 5.46
CA ASP A 549 -25.83 14.68 5.92
C ASP A 549 -26.71 13.56 5.33
N GLU A 550 -27.26 12.70 6.19
CA GLU A 550 -28.06 11.53 5.79
C GLU A 550 -29.23 11.86 4.84
N ASN A 551 -29.81 13.06 4.97
CA ASN A 551 -31.07 13.43 4.31
C ASN A 551 -30.84 14.15 2.98
N THR A 552 -29.77 14.94 2.90
CA THR A 552 -29.46 15.79 1.73
C THR A 552 -28.25 15.30 0.94
N GLN A 553 -27.48 14.36 1.50
CA GLN A 553 -26.21 13.85 0.94
C GLN A 553 -25.19 14.97 0.66
N VAL A 554 -25.28 16.06 1.42
CA VAL A 554 -24.30 17.15 1.43
C VAL A 554 -23.14 16.74 2.34
N ASP A 555 -21.95 16.71 1.77
CA ASP A 555 -20.68 16.62 2.49
C ASP A 555 -20.42 17.95 3.22
N ARG A 556 -20.06 17.89 4.50
CA ARG A 556 -19.72 19.04 5.36
C ARG A 556 -18.23 19.11 5.69
N GLY A 557 -17.42 18.31 5.00
CA GLY A 557 -15.98 18.28 5.14
C GLY A 557 -15.50 17.36 6.25
N THR A 558 -14.29 17.65 6.72
CA THR A 558 -13.52 16.73 7.57
C THR A 558 -14.08 16.69 8.99
N ALA A 559 -14.22 15.49 9.54
CA ALA A 559 -14.76 15.24 10.87
C ALA A 559 -13.82 14.34 11.70
N LEU A 560 -13.85 14.54 13.03
CA LEU A 560 -13.25 13.63 14.01
C LEU A 560 -14.34 13.00 14.87
N GLN A 561 -14.20 11.72 15.17
CA GLN A 561 -15.14 10.98 16.02
C GLN A 561 -14.43 10.15 17.09
N ILE A 562 -15.07 9.97 18.24
CA ILE A 562 -14.71 8.93 19.22
C ILE A 562 -15.87 7.96 19.32
N PHE A 563 -15.56 6.67 19.22
CA PHE A 563 -16.46 5.58 19.51
C PHE A 563 -16.06 4.94 20.85
N ASP A 564 -16.99 4.86 21.78
CA ASP A 564 -16.92 3.97 22.94
C ASP A 564 -17.35 2.58 22.46
N VAL A 565 -16.42 1.63 22.60
CA VAL A 565 -16.59 0.23 22.21
C VAL A 565 -16.37 -0.72 23.40
N SER A 566 -16.46 -0.20 24.64
CA SER A 566 -16.34 -0.99 25.89
C SER A 566 -17.44 -2.05 26.06
N ASP A 567 -18.58 -1.86 25.38
CA ASP A 567 -19.52 -2.94 25.02
C ASP A 567 -19.56 -3.09 23.48
N PRO A 568 -18.75 -3.99 22.90
CA PRO A 568 -18.74 -4.21 21.46
C PRO A 568 -20.06 -4.76 20.89
N ALA A 569 -21.03 -5.16 21.72
CA ALA A 569 -22.38 -5.50 21.25
C ALA A 569 -23.31 -4.27 21.13
N ASN A 570 -22.95 -3.14 21.77
CA ASN A 570 -23.70 -1.89 21.74
C ASN A 570 -22.76 -0.66 21.60
N PRO A 571 -21.86 -0.60 20.59
CA PRO A 571 -20.91 0.51 20.44
C PRO A 571 -21.64 1.84 20.21
N ILE A 572 -21.10 2.95 20.73
CA ILE A 572 -21.71 4.28 20.63
C ILE A 572 -20.72 5.35 20.15
N ALA A 573 -21.21 6.33 19.38
CA ALA A 573 -20.47 7.56 19.11
C ALA A 573 -20.55 8.45 20.37
N SER A 574 -19.51 8.43 21.19
CA SER A 574 -19.44 9.23 22.41
C SER A 574 -19.20 10.71 22.09
N HIS A 575 -18.35 11.00 21.09
CA HIS A 575 -18.01 12.36 20.68
C HIS A 575 -17.90 12.49 19.15
N LYS A 576 -18.29 13.65 18.59
CA LYS A 576 -18.08 14.04 17.19
C LYS A 576 -17.80 15.55 17.11
N THR A 577 -16.86 15.94 16.26
CA THR A 577 -16.65 17.33 15.83
C THR A 577 -16.45 17.38 14.31
N VAL A 578 -16.81 18.50 13.69
CA VAL A 578 -16.67 18.75 12.24
C VAL A 578 -15.86 20.02 12.08
N LEU A 579 -14.82 20.00 11.25
CA LEU A 579 -13.86 21.08 11.11
C LEU A 579 -14.29 22.14 10.06
N GLY A 580 -15.06 21.73 9.06
CA GLY A 580 -15.50 22.58 7.93
C GLY A 580 -15.07 22.02 6.58
N GLU A 581 -15.42 22.74 5.51
CA GLU A 581 -15.09 22.36 4.14
C GLU A 581 -13.57 22.44 3.89
N GLY A 582 -12.96 21.28 3.60
CA GLY A 582 -11.52 21.15 3.47
C GLY A 582 -11.09 19.68 3.35
N TYR A 583 -9.79 19.43 3.54
CA TYR A 583 -9.13 18.14 3.36
C TYR A 583 -7.97 17.97 4.35
N SER A 584 -7.67 16.74 4.75
CA SER A 584 -6.50 16.40 5.56
C SER A 584 -5.71 15.28 4.90
N GLU A 585 -4.37 15.36 4.94
CA GLU A 585 -3.54 14.21 4.57
C GLU A 585 -3.82 13.01 5.48
N ALA A 586 -4.18 13.26 6.75
CA ALA A 586 -4.47 12.24 7.74
C ALA A 586 -5.75 11.43 7.48
N ASN A 587 -6.60 11.81 6.52
CA ASN A 587 -7.68 10.94 6.03
C ASN A 587 -7.11 9.67 5.37
N HIS A 588 -6.02 9.78 4.58
CA HIS A 588 -5.54 8.68 3.73
C HIS A 588 -4.08 8.26 4.04
N ASN A 589 -3.29 9.11 4.70
CA ASN A 589 -1.95 8.79 5.19
C ASN A 589 -1.94 8.76 6.72
N HIS A 590 -1.93 7.57 7.33
CA HIS A 590 -1.92 7.42 8.79
C HIS A 590 -0.71 8.11 9.45
N LYS A 591 0.41 8.25 8.73
CA LYS A 591 1.63 8.92 9.21
C LYS A 591 1.44 10.44 9.41
N ALA A 592 0.45 11.04 8.73
CA ALA A 592 0.03 12.41 8.97
C ALA A 592 -0.93 12.56 10.18
N PHE A 593 -1.48 11.46 10.69
CA PHE A 593 -2.28 11.42 11.93
C PHE A 593 -1.35 11.19 13.12
N ASN A 594 -0.81 12.26 13.72
CA ASN A 594 0.06 12.14 14.89
C ASN A 594 -0.75 12.26 16.19
N PHE A 595 -0.99 11.12 16.84
CA PHE A 595 -1.54 11.06 18.19
C PHE A 595 -0.43 10.75 19.21
N TYR A 596 -0.13 11.73 20.06
CA TYR A 596 0.85 11.64 21.14
C TYR A 596 0.10 11.44 22.47
N ALA A 597 0.06 10.20 22.94
CA ALA A 597 -0.65 9.81 24.16
C ALA A 597 -0.04 10.45 25.43
N ALA A 598 -0.89 10.70 26.43
CA ALA A 598 -0.48 11.12 27.75
C ALA A 598 -0.02 9.92 28.62
N GLU A 599 0.15 10.12 29.93
CA GLU A 599 0.35 9.01 30.89
C GLU A 599 -0.81 7.98 30.91
N ALA A 600 -1.96 8.34 30.33
CA ALA A 600 -3.13 7.48 30.15
C ALA A 600 -3.36 7.23 28.64
N PRO A 601 -3.58 5.98 28.19
CA PRO A 601 -3.63 5.62 26.77
C PRO A 601 -4.93 6.05 26.07
N ASP A 602 -5.96 6.42 26.82
CA ASP A 602 -7.26 6.91 26.38
C ASP A 602 -7.33 8.45 26.30
N ALA A 603 -6.19 9.14 26.47
CA ALA A 603 -6.05 10.59 26.40
C ALA A 603 -4.73 11.02 25.74
N GLY A 604 -4.70 12.16 25.07
CA GLY A 604 -3.49 12.66 24.44
C GLY A 604 -3.69 13.92 23.59
N LEU A 605 -2.66 14.24 22.82
CA LEU A 605 -2.64 15.34 21.86
C LEU A 605 -2.69 14.77 20.44
N LEU A 606 -3.62 15.28 19.63
CA LEU A 606 -3.76 14.95 18.23
C LEU A 606 -3.30 16.15 17.38
N ALA A 607 -2.30 15.93 16.54
CA ALA A 607 -1.87 16.85 15.51
C ALA A 607 -2.01 16.23 14.11
N PHE A 608 -2.58 16.99 13.17
CA PHE A 608 -2.69 16.59 11.76
C PHE A 608 -2.73 17.80 10.82
N PRO A 609 -2.30 17.67 9.56
CA PRO A 609 -2.42 18.76 8.60
C PRO A 609 -3.87 18.94 8.13
N PHE A 610 -4.31 20.18 7.95
CA PHE A 610 -5.59 20.52 7.36
C PHE A 610 -5.40 21.59 6.28
N VAL A 611 -6.13 21.47 5.18
CA VAL A 611 -6.25 22.48 4.13
C VAL A 611 -7.71 22.88 4.05
N SER A 612 -8.01 24.15 4.34
CA SER A 612 -9.36 24.69 4.27
C SER A 612 -9.71 25.08 2.84
N TYR A 613 -10.95 24.84 2.44
CA TYR A 613 -11.55 25.39 1.22
C TYR A 613 -12.44 26.63 1.52
N GLU A 614 -12.63 26.96 2.80
CA GLU A 614 -13.42 28.12 3.24
C GLU A 614 -12.61 29.43 3.22
N GLY A 615 -12.60 30.12 2.07
CA GLY A 615 -12.07 31.48 1.94
C GLY A 615 -10.80 31.59 1.12
N ASP A 616 -9.80 32.33 1.63
CA ASP A 616 -8.45 32.34 1.06
C ASP A 616 -7.72 31.03 1.42
N PHE A 617 -6.75 30.59 0.61
CA PHE A 617 -5.98 29.38 0.90
C PHE A 617 -5.34 29.43 2.30
N SER A 618 -5.54 28.37 3.08
CA SER A 618 -4.83 28.16 4.34
C SER A 618 -4.47 26.68 4.52
N SER A 619 -3.20 26.42 4.88
CA SER A 619 -2.76 25.11 5.38
C SER A 619 -2.24 25.23 6.80
N THR A 620 -2.87 24.47 7.70
CA THR A 620 -2.58 24.48 9.12
C THR A 620 -2.17 23.09 9.63
N LEU A 621 -1.38 23.05 10.70
CA LEU A 621 -1.29 21.87 11.56
C LEU A 621 -2.31 22.08 12.68
N GLU A 622 -3.45 21.42 12.60
CA GLU A 622 -4.48 21.41 13.65
C GLU A 622 -3.92 20.77 14.92
N LEU A 623 -4.16 21.37 16.09
CA LEU A 623 -3.78 20.80 17.39
C LEU A 623 -5.00 20.68 18.32
N TRP A 624 -5.26 19.46 18.75
CA TRP A 624 -6.40 19.09 19.58
C TRP A 624 -5.94 18.29 20.80
N GLU A 625 -6.49 18.61 21.96
CA GLU A 625 -6.49 17.74 23.14
C GLU A 625 -7.69 16.80 23.02
N VAL A 626 -7.45 15.50 23.21
CA VAL A 626 -8.42 14.43 22.95
C VAL A 626 -8.45 13.48 24.15
N SER A 627 -9.64 13.11 24.64
CA SER A 627 -9.79 11.94 25.52
C SER A 627 -11.14 11.25 25.40
N ALA A 628 -11.19 9.97 25.78
CA ALA A 628 -12.42 9.17 25.81
C ALA A 628 -13.54 9.81 26.67
N GLU A 629 -13.19 10.37 27.85
CA GLU A 629 -14.15 11.00 28.75
C GLU A 629 -14.64 12.38 28.25
N ASN A 630 -13.73 13.23 27.75
CA ASN A 630 -14.01 14.65 27.53
C ASN A 630 -14.18 15.03 26.04
N GLY A 631 -13.87 14.12 25.12
CA GLY A 631 -14.02 14.34 23.68
C GLY A 631 -12.90 15.17 23.10
N PHE A 632 -13.27 16.25 22.41
CA PHE A 632 -12.38 17.06 21.59
C PHE A 632 -12.27 18.50 22.11
N ASN A 633 -11.06 18.94 22.45
CA ASN A 633 -10.76 20.32 22.85
C ASN A 633 -9.68 20.91 21.93
N ARG A 634 -10.09 21.76 20.97
CA ARG A 634 -9.15 22.40 20.03
C ARG A 634 -8.25 23.40 20.76
N ARG A 635 -6.93 23.15 20.79
CA ARG A 635 -5.94 24.10 21.31
C ARG A 635 -5.67 25.23 20.30
N GLY A 636 -5.63 24.90 19.01
CA GLY A 636 -5.52 25.88 17.93
C GLY A 636 -5.02 25.21 16.65
N ALA A 637 -4.27 25.97 15.83
CA ALA A 637 -3.52 25.39 14.73
C ALA A 637 -2.33 26.27 14.33
N VAL A 638 -1.28 25.67 13.79
CA VAL A 638 -0.09 26.37 13.26
C VAL A 638 -0.23 26.55 11.76
N ASP A 639 -0.40 27.79 11.29
CA ASP A 639 -0.45 28.12 9.87
C ASP A 639 0.96 28.11 9.23
N HIS A 640 1.09 27.65 7.99
CA HIS A 640 2.30 27.75 7.16
C HIS A 640 2.10 28.60 5.89
N SER A 641 0.95 29.26 5.71
CA SER A 641 0.58 29.92 4.45
C SER A 641 1.49 31.09 4.05
N ASP A 642 2.10 31.79 5.01
CA ASP A 642 3.16 32.79 4.76
C ASP A 642 4.51 32.15 4.38
N LEU A 643 4.76 30.90 4.82
CA LEU A 643 5.88 30.08 4.36
C LEU A 643 5.65 29.45 2.97
N VAL A 644 4.64 29.89 2.21
CA VAL A 644 4.36 29.36 0.86
C VAL A 644 3.81 30.39 -0.13
N ILE A 645 3.13 31.45 0.31
CA ILE A 645 2.51 32.42 -0.61
C ILE A 645 3.54 33.32 -1.31
N ASN A 646 4.75 33.48 -0.76
CA ASN A 646 5.75 34.41 -1.29
C ASN A 646 6.36 33.94 -2.61
N ASP A 647 6.79 32.68 -2.73
CA ASP A 647 7.40 32.18 -3.97
C ASP A 647 6.37 31.93 -5.09
N CYS A 648 5.09 31.73 -4.73
CA CYS A 648 3.95 31.71 -5.64
C CYS A 648 3.54 33.10 -6.22
N GLY A 649 4.11 34.20 -5.72
CA GLY A 649 3.96 35.56 -6.26
C GLY A 649 2.61 36.27 -6.03
N THR A 650 1.50 35.54 -5.91
CA THR A 650 0.18 36.07 -5.48
C THR A 650 -0.65 35.01 -4.74
N PRO A 651 -1.57 35.38 -3.83
CA PRO A 651 -2.57 34.46 -3.32
C PRO A 651 -3.56 34.09 -4.43
N TYR A 652 -3.63 32.79 -4.75
CA TYR A 652 -4.57 32.19 -5.69
C TYR A 652 -5.69 31.44 -4.93
N PRO A 653 -6.85 31.19 -5.57
CA PRO A 653 -7.80 30.18 -5.11
C PRO A 653 -7.12 28.81 -4.90
N VAL A 654 -7.64 28.00 -3.97
CA VAL A 654 -7.06 26.66 -3.67
C VAL A 654 -6.99 25.78 -4.94
N GLU A 655 -8.02 25.84 -5.77
CA GLU A 655 -8.13 25.14 -7.06
C GLU A 655 -7.09 25.56 -8.11
N ASP A 656 -6.57 26.79 -8.02
CA ASP A 656 -5.56 27.36 -8.92
C ASP A 656 -4.12 27.18 -8.39
N PHE A 657 -3.93 27.00 -7.08
CA PHE A 657 -2.61 27.11 -6.42
C PHE A 657 -1.57 26.13 -7.01
N TYR A 658 -1.94 24.86 -7.18
CA TYR A 658 -1.07 23.84 -7.77
C TYR A 658 -0.64 24.20 -9.20
N TYR A 659 -1.53 24.82 -9.99
CA TYR A 659 -1.27 25.19 -11.39
C TYR A 659 -0.26 26.34 -11.52
N TYR A 660 -0.25 27.30 -10.57
CA TYR A 660 0.64 28.46 -10.64
C TYR A 660 1.98 28.28 -9.95
N CYS A 661 2.05 27.45 -8.91
CA CYS A 661 3.29 27.17 -8.22
C CYS A 661 3.99 25.90 -8.79
N GLY A 662 3.25 24.99 -9.42
CA GLY A 662 3.71 23.67 -9.88
C GLY A 662 3.72 22.60 -8.79
N TYR A 663 2.97 22.85 -7.71
CA TYR A 663 3.52 22.70 -6.35
C TYR A 663 2.40 22.68 -5.29
N GLN A 664 2.40 21.70 -4.37
CA GLN A 664 1.48 21.61 -3.24
C GLN A 664 2.09 22.23 -1.97
N PRO A 665 1.45 23.26 -1.38
CA PRO A 665 1.99 24.05 -0.28
C PRO A 665 1.93 23.36 1.10
N GLN A 666 1.10 22.34 1.28
CA GLN A 666 0.62 22.01 2.62
C GLN A 666 1.71 21.55 3.60
N ILE A 667 1.41 21.73 4.88
CA ILE A 667 2.01 20.93 5.94
C ILE A 667 1.67 19.47 5.68
N THR A 668 2.62 18.56 5.91
CA THR A 668 2.39 17.11 5.74
C THR A 668 2.63 16.34 7.03
N ARG A 669 3.43 16.87 7.96
CA ARG A 669 3.68 16.24 9.27
C ARG A 669 3.62 17.27 10.41
N GLY A 670 3.17 16.77 11.56
CA GLY A 670 3.45 17.34 12.88
C GLY A 670 4.28 16.35 13.69
N VAL A 671 5.19 16.83 14.55
CA VAL A 671 6.02 16.02 15.44
C VAL A 671 6.11 16.69 16.81
N PHE A 672 5.69 16.00 17.87
CA PHE A 672 5.86 16.47 19.24
C PHE A 672 7.27 16.17 19.74
N ILE A 673 7.92 17.13 20.39
CA ILE A 673 9.19 16.96 21.12
C ILE A 673 9.07 17.76 22.41
N ASP A 674 9.04 17.06 23.54
CA ASP A 674 8.74 17.61 24.88
C ASP A 674 7.45 18.45 24.90
N GLU A 675 7.48 19.66 25.48
CA GLU A 675 6.39 20.65 25.49
C GLU A 675 6.17 21.40 24.14
N TYR A 676 6.79 20.96 23.04
CA TYR A 676 6.79 21.64 21.74
C TYR A 676 6.19 20.80 20.61
N ILE A 677 5.53 21.48 19.66
CA ILE A 677 5.05 20.90 18.39
C ILE A 677 5.83 21.49 17.22
N TYR A 678 6.38 20.60 16.40
CA TYR A 678 7.10 20.88 15.16
C TYR A 678 6.16 20.63 13.99
N SER A 679 5.88 21.65 13.17
CA SER A 679 5.05 21.53 11.96
C SER A 679 5.94 21.66 10.73
N ILE A 680 5.78 20.76 9.75
CA ILE A 680 6.69 20.61 8.61
C ILE A 680 5.93 20.67 7.28
N SER A 681 6.19 21.70 6.48
CA SER A 681 5.68 21.85 5.09
C SER A 681 6.83 21.86 4.07
N TYR A 682 6.57 22.30 2.83
CA TYR A 682 7.61 22.63 1.85
C TYR A 682 8.32 23.97 2.12
N GLY A 683 7.79 24.82 2.99
CA GLY A 683 8.44 26.07 3.38
C GLY A 683 9.47 25.96 4.51
N GLY A 684 9.55 24.79 5.15
CA GLY A 684 10.42 24.53 6.30
C GLY A 684 9.70 23.93 7.50
N VAL A 685 10.37 24.03 8.65
CA VAL A 685 9.92 23.61 9.97
C VAL A 685 9.57 24.85 10.80
N ARG A 686 8.40 24.82 11.48
CA ARG A 686 8.07 25.78 12.55
C ARG A 686 7.95 25.06 13.88
N VAL A 687 8.25 25.76 14.96
CA VAL A 687 8.21 25.23 16.33
C VAL A 687 7.34 26.14 17.18
N HIS A 688 6.38 25.55 17.90
CA HIS A 688 5.47 26.25 18.81
C HIS A 688 5.36 25.51 20.14
N THR A 689 5.00 26.20 21.22
CA THR A 689 4.58 25.56 22.48
C THR A 689 3.28 24.78 22.28
N VAL A 690 3.16 23.60 22.89
CA VAL A 690 1.93 22.79 22.83
C VAL A 690 0.77 23.45 23.57
N ASP A 691 1.04 24.13 24.69
CA ASP A 691 -0.01 24.53 25.63
C ASP A 691 -0.87 25.71 25.12
N ASP A 692 -0.25 26.66 24.40
CA ASP A 692 -0.89 27.88 23.87
C ASP A 692 -0.52 28.27 22.43
N LEU A 693 0.29 27.47 21.72
CA LEU A 693 0.79 27.75 20.37
C LEU A 693 1.53 29.10 20.24
N THR A 694 2.32 29.48 21.26
CA THR A 694 3.30 30.56 21.15
C THR A 694 4.42 30.16 20.15
N PRO A 695 4.75 30.99 19.14
CA PRO A 695 5.86 30.71 18.23
C PRO A 695 7.22 30.75 18.93
N VAL A 696 8.04 29.73 18.67
CA VAL A 696 9.36 29.52 19.30
C VAL A 696 10.47 29.68 18.25
N ALA A 697 10.39 28.94 17.15
CA ALA A 697 11.39 28.96 16.08
C ALA A 697 10.78 28.74 14.69
N THR A 698 11.55 29.07 13.65
CA THR A 698 11.23 28.75 12.25
C THR A 698 12.55 28.58 11.50
N ALA A 699 12.75 27.42 10.89
CA ALA A 699 13.90 27.11 10.07
C ALA A 699 13.42 26.70 8.67
N THR A 700 13.80 27.44 7.64
CA THR A 700 13.57 27.04 6.24
C THR A 700 14.55 25.94 5.85
N TYR A 701 14.29 25.32 4.71
CA TYR A 701 15.34 24.68 3.93
C TYR A 701 16.31 25.73 3.35
#